data_AF-A0AAV3A6I8-F1
#
_entry.id   AF-A0AAV3A6I8-F1
#
_cell.length_a   1.000
_cell.length_b   1.000
_cell.length_c   1.000
_cell.angle_alpha   90.00
_cell.angle_beta   90.00
_cell.angle_gamma   90.00
#
_symmetry.space_group_name_H-M   'P 1'
#
loop_
_entity.id
_entity.type
_entity.pdbx_description
1 polymer ?
#
loop_
_entity_poly.entity_id
_entity_poly.type
_entity_poly.pdbx_seq_one_letter_code
_entity_poly.pdbx_strand_id
1 'polypeptide(L)'
;MDFPLVCVPRDPVSITMQQPYKKFSDWKFKLFRVKSLERTPSQEEQDDSGVSCLSSQEISPYSDVSSDCHEAVSSSQSSSECIDLEDSMVDNDSELKKIEEDAHTAILQHLCRICGISFKMDQQGRNYPVHGPVDDETQEVLRRREKKATSWPELISKVFKIDVRGDLDTIHPTRFCHNCWTIMHQKFSNTSSEVYFPRNKVVEWKSHSTTCEVCNSSKTWGKRKGGLLQSSLLPKKRKISVEHGKKNKTGNTASLWKNSKPLNQIKNNCKNIHLDANLLVVDYPSDFIKSVTCQVCEHILSDPVQSSCKHLFCRNCILKYIKIMGCYCPACRYTCFPTDLTTPVKSYLNILNSLVLKCTVAECDEEVPLGKYSQHISKHKEIKGKEAYAHINKGGRPRQHLLSLTRRAQKHRLRELKMQVKAFADKEEGGDVKSVCLTLFLLALRARNEHRQADELEAIMEGRGAGLHPAVCLAIRVNTFLSCSQYHKMYRTVKATTGRQIFQPLHALRNAEKALLPGYHPFEWKPPLKNVSTNTDVGIIDGLLGLNSSVDEYPVEAISKRFRYDAALVSALKDMEEDILEGLKSQDLEEYLSGPFTVVVKESCDGMGDVSEKHGSGPAVPEKAVRFSFTVMNISVPNNSGTVRIFEETKPNSELCCKPLCLMLADESDHETLTAILSPLIAEREAMKSSDLMLEIGGILRNFKFIFRGTGYDEKLVREVEGLEASGSVYICTLCDATRLEASQNLVFHSITRNHSENLQRYETWRANPYHESVDELRDRVKGVSAKPFIETLPSIDALHCDIGNAAEFYRIFQLEIGEVYKNSNAPREERKKWQTILDKHLRKKMNLKPIMRMNGNFARKLMTKETVDAVCELVHCEERKTALRELMDLYLKMKPVWRSSCPAKECPELLCQYSYHSQRFAELLSTKFKYRYEGKITNYFHKTLAHVPEIIERDGSIGAWASEGNESGNKLFRRFRKMNARQSKIYEMEDVLKHHWLYTSKYLQKFMNAHINLKHQGFTVDIDPPAEILECSIENLDSMEF
;
A
#
# COMPACT_ATOMS: atom_id res chain seq x y z
N MET A 1 28.94 -36.69 52.09
CA MET A 1 27.62 -37.32 51.92
C MET A 1 26.69 -36.73 52.97
N ASP A 2 25.40 -37.08 52.93
CA ASP A 2 24.43 -37.08 54.04
C ASP A 2 23.96 -35.74 54.66
N PHE A 3 22.78 -35.34 54.17
CA PHE A 3 21.68 -34.64 54.86
C PHE A 3 21.22 -35.42 56.12
N PRO A 4 20.54 -34.82 57.15
CA PRO A 4 19.13 -34.36 57.00
C PRO A 4 18.55 -33.24 57.92
N LEU A 5 17.47 -32.57 57.41
CA LEU A 5 16.11 -32.30 58.00
C LEU A 5 15.96 -31.82 59.49
N VAL A 6 14.98 -31.00 59.94
CA VAL A 6 13.70 -30.50 59.34
C VAL A 6 13.07 -29.28 60.10
N CYS A 7 12.31 -28.42 59.39
CA CYS A 7 11.27 -27.43 59.86
C CYS A 7 11.64 -26.37 60.94
N VAL A 8 10.91 -25.26 61.19
CA VAL A 8 9.53 -24.78 60.92
C VAL A 8 9.55 -23.30 60.41
N PRO A 9 8.62 -22.81 59.56
CA PRO A 9 8.75 -21.50 58.88
C PRO A 9 8.24 -20.26 59.66
N ARG A 10 8.58 -19.06 59.14
CA ARG A 10 8.01 -17.75 59.46
C ARG A 10 7.81 -16.89 58.18
N ASP A 11 7.04 -15.83 58.30
CA ASP A 11 6.44 -15.05 57.20
C ASP A 11 7.41 -14.11 56.45
N PRO A 12 7.21 -13.88 55.14
CA PRO A 12 7.92 -12.87 54.36
C PRO A 12 7.15 -11.53 54.32
N VAL A 13 7.51 -10.58 55.18
CA VAL A 13 7.01 -9.20 55.13
C VAL A 13 7.94 -8.32 54.28
N SER A 14 7.37 -7.73 53.22
CA SER A 14 7.89 -6.61 52.39
C SER A 14 9.40 -6.50 52.13
N ILE A 15 9.83 -6.81 50.91
CA ILE A 15 11.05 -6.23 50.30
C ILE A 15 10.64 -5.16 49.29
N THR A 16 11.07 -3.92 49.51
CA THR A 16 10.73 -2.76 48.69
C THR A 16 11.46 -2.83 47.34
N MET A 17 10.73 -3.09 46.25
CA MET A 17 11.32 -3.08 44.91
C MET A 17 11.63 -1.65 44.44
N GLN A 18 12.90 -1.26 44.52
CA GLN A 18 13.42 0.00 43.97
C GLN A 18 13.19 0.07 42.45
N GLN A 19 12.84 1.26 41.94
CA GLN A 19 12.60 1.52 40.52
C GLN A 19 13.92 1.65 39.73
N PRO A 20 14.19 0.85 38.68
CA PRO A 20 15.38 0.98 37.85
C PRO A 20 15.10 1.75 36.54
N TYR A 21 14.38 2.89 36.60
CA TYR A 21 13.97 3.66 35.40
C TYR A 21 14.32 5.16 35.43
N LYS A 22 15.54 5.50 35.89
CA LYS A 22 16.21 6.78 35.57
C LYS A 22 17.61 6.54 35.03
N LYS A 23 17.72 6.23 33.72
CA LYS A 23 18.90 6.43 32.83
C LYS A 23 18.62 5.94 31.41
N PHE A 24 18.00 6.79 30.59
CA PHE A 24 17.89 6.59 29.13
C PHE A 24 18.69 7.63 28.32
N SER A 25 19.16 8.70 28.99
CA SER A 25 20.10 9.70 28.48
C SER A 25 21.48 9.14 28.15
N ASP A 26 22.02 8.30 29.04
CA ASP A 26 23.44 7.96 29.10
C ASP A 26 23.88 6.96 28.00
N TRP A 27 22.94 6.36 27.27
CA TRP A 27 23.24 5.42 26.19
C TRP A 27 23.54 6.11 24.84
N LYS A 28 23.46 7.45 24.77
CA LYS A 28 23.81 8.24 23.57
C LYS A 28 25.31 8.16 23.20
N PHE A 29 26.20 7.80 24.14
CA PHE A 29 27.66 7.84 23.95
C PHE A 29 28.41 6.62 24.53
N LYS A 30 28.11 5.38 24.10
CA LYS A 30 28.99 4.23 24.46
C LYS A 30 29.00 3.01 23.51
N LEU A 31 28.84 3.18 22.19
CA LEU A 31 28.94 2.06 21.24
C LEU A 31 29.57 2.35 19.85
N PHE A 32 30.30 3.45 19.69
CA PHE A 32 31.01 3.77 18.43
C PHE A 32 32.45 4.23 18.66
N ARG A 33 33.41 3.28 18.56
CA ARG A 33 34.84 3.56 18.37
C ARG A 33 35.52 2.46 17.56
N VAL A 34 35.00 2.17 16.37
CA VAL A 34 35.73 1.36 15.38
C VAL A 34 36.93 2.17 14.91
N LYS A 35 38.15 1.68 15.15
CA LYS A 35 39.35 2.28 14.58
C LYS A 35 39.32 2.12 13.06
N SER A 36 39.71 3.15 12.33
CA SER A 36 40.12 3.02 10.94
C SER A 36 41.30 2.03 10.85
N LEU A 37 41.18 1.01 10.02
CA LEU A 37 42.34 0.25 9.56
C LEU A 37 43.01 1.04 8.43
N GLU A 38 44.28 1.35 8.63
CA GLU A 38 45.13 1.97 7.61
C GLU A 38 45.51 0.91 6.57
N ARG A 39 45.63 1.33 5.30
CA ARG A 39 46.26 0.50 4.25
C ARG A 39 47.74 0.85 4.18
N THR A 40 48.58 -0.15 4.30
CA THR A 40 49.97 -0.15 3.81
C THR A 40 50.12 -1.21 2.70
N PRO A 41 51.09 -1.06 1.78
CA PRO A 41 51.10 -1.78 0.52
C PRO A 41 51.76 -3.16 0.60
N SER A 42 51.46 -4.01 -0.40
CA SER A 42 52.22 -5.20 -0.77
C SER A 42 52.79 -5.01 -2.18
N GLN A 43 53.98 -5.56 -2.44
CA GLN A 43 54.83 -5.25 -3.59
C GLN A 43 54.54 -6.12 -4.83
N GLU A 44 55.22 -5.80 -5.93
CA GLU A 44 55.27 -6.54 -7.22
C GLU A 44 56.36 -7.64 -7.20
N GLU A 45 56.71 -8.20 -8.38
CA GLU A 45 57.62 -9.34 -8.67
C GLU A 45 56.89 -10.73 -8.64
N GLN A 46 56.81 -11.50 -9.74
CA GLN A 46 57.83 -12.30 -10.46
C GLN A 46 58.27 -13.57 -9.68
N ASP A 47 58.43 -14.78 -10.26
CA ASP A 47 58.37 -15.21 -11.68
C ASP A 47 58.01 -16.71 -11.88
N ASP A 48 57.62 -17.04 -13.12
CA ASP A 48 57.78 -18.25 -13.96
C ASP A 48 57.70 -19.75 -13.46
N SER A 49 57.19 -20.59 -14.39
CA SER A 49 57.46 -22.03 -14.64
C SER A 49 56.79 -23.16 -13.81
N GLY A 50 56.40 -24.25 -14.52
CA GLY A 50 55.94 -25.53 -13.96
C GLY A 50 54.90 -26.28 -14.83
N VAL A 51 55.15 -27.53 -15.26
CA VAL A 51 54.38 -28.23 -16.33
C VAL A 51 54.01 -29.69 -15.97
N SER A 52 52.96 -30.24 -16.63
CA SER A 52 52.55 -31.66 -16.76
C SER A 52 51.66 -32.25 -15.64
N CYS A 53 50.74 -33.23 -15.84
CA CYS A 53 49.83 -33.65 -16.96
C CYS A 53 48.89 -34.78 -16.39
N LEU A 54 47.86 -35.37 -17.02
CA LEU A 54 47.18 -35.25 -18.34
C LEU A 54 45.80 -34.56 -18.14
N SER A 55 44.55 -35.02 -18.41
CA SER A 55 43.88 -36.17 -19.09
C SER A 55 42.35 -35.87 -19.12
N SER A 56 41.47 -36.24 -20.08
CA SER A 56 41.55 -36.81 -21.45
C SER A 56 40.16 -36.71 -22.14
N GLN A 57 40.06 -37.02 -23.44
CA GLN A 57 38.85 -37.41 -24.21
C GLN A 57 37.66 -36.40 -24.37
N GLU A 58 37.82 -35.44 -25.27
CA GLU A 58 37.27 -35.42 -26.67
C GLU A 58 35.86 -35.99 -27.02
N ILE A 59 35.07 -35.52 -28.01
CA ILE A 59 35.01 -34.27 -28.83
C ILE A 59 33.58 -34.11 -29.50
N SER A 60 33.34 -32.92 -30.08
CA SER A 60 32.19 -32.26 -30.80
C SER A 60 31.43 -33.04 -31.95
N PRO A 61 30.72 -32.47 -32.98
CA PRO A 61 30.34 -31.06 -33.34
C PRO A 61 28.93 -30.72 -33.95
N TYR A 62 28.57 -29.43 -33.83
CA TYR A 62 27.93 -28.41 -34.73
C TYR A 62 26.93 -28.66 -35.92
N SER A 63 26.10 -27.60 -36.11
CA SER A 63 25.62 -26.88 -37.35
C SER A 63 24.52 -27.38 -38.32
N ASP A 64 23.34 -26.74 -38.23
CA ASP A 64 22.64 -25.87 -39.24
C ASP A 64 21.98 -26.29 -40.59
N VAL A 65 20.74 -25.77 -40.77
CA VAL A 65 20.11 -25.09 -41.95
C VAL A 65 19.39 -25.86 -43.13
N SER A 66 18.06 -25.70 -43.14
CA SER A 66 17.05 -25.51 -44.24
C SER A 66 16.67 -26.53 -45.36
N SER A 67 15.33 -26.65 -45.54
CA SER A 67 14.54 -26.56 -46.81
C SER A 67 13.88 -27.78 -47.51
N ASP A 68 12.61 -27.54 -47.90
CA ASP A 68 11.81 -28.07 -49.04
C ASP A 68 11.29 -29.53 -49.13
N CYS A 69 10.63 -29.85 -50.26
CA CYS A 69 9.27 -30.44 -50.27
C CYS A 69 8.95 -31.43 -51.45
N HIS A 70 7.64 -31.64 -51.78
CA HIS A 70 7.02 -32.57 -52.78
C HIS A 70 6.78 -34.04 -52.31
N GLU A 71 5.55 -34.61 -52.30
CA GLU A 71 4.70 -35.24 -53.37
C GLU A 71 5.07 -36.71 -53.73
N ALA A 72 4.19 -37.66 -54.14
CA ALA A 72 2.71 -37.82 -54.15
C ALA A 72 2.34 -39.30 -54.53
N VAL A 73 1.07 -39.59 -54.93
CA VAL A 73 0.56 -40.78 -55.70
C VAL A 73 0.36 -42.12 -54.92
N SER A 74 -0.67 -42.98 -55.15
CA SER A 74 -2.08 -42.84 -55.61
C SER A 74 -2.91 -44.16 -55.44
N SER A 75 -4.19 -44.16 -55.88
CA SER A 75 -5.06 -45.30 -56.27
C SER A 75 -5.85 -46.09 -55.18
N SER A 76 -7.04 -46.68 -55.43
CA SER A 76 -8.21 -46.36 -56.31
C SER A 76 -9.42 -47.31 -56.04
N GLN A 77 -10.61 -47.02 -56.63
CA GLN A 77 -11.80 -47.90 -56.82
C GLN A 77 -12.72 -48.24 -55.61
N SER A 78 -14.03 -48.59 -55.74
CA SER A 78 -15.16 -48.01 -56.52
C SER A 78 -16.52 -48.73 -56.29
N SER A 79 -17.64 -48.02 -56.57
CA SER A 79 -19.04 -48.44 -56.93
C SER A 79 -20.11 -48.38 -55.81
N SER A 80 -21.23 -47.63 -55.93
CA SER A 80 -22.51 -47.79 -56.71
C SER A 80 -23.56 -48.63 -55.94
N GLU A 81 -24.90 -48.47 -55.97
CA GLU A 81 -25.89 -47.76 -56.85
C GLU A 81 -27.06 -47.10 -56.04
N CYS A 82 -28.14 -46.63 -56.70
CA CYS A 82 -29.37 -46.02 -56.12
C CYS A 82 -30.66 -46.49 -56.85
N ILE A 83 -31.81 -46.56 -56.16
CA ILE A 83 -33.19 -46.71 -56.74
C ILE A 83 -34.21 -45.90 -55.88
N ASP A 84 -35.36 -45.55 -56.47
CA ASP A 84 -36.30 -44.48 -56.11
C ASP A 84 -37.69 -44.87 -55.50
N LEU A 85 -38.29 -43.88 -54.83
CA LEU A 85 -39.71 -43.43 -54.78
C LEU A 85 -40.89 -44.17 -54.08
N GLU A 86 -41.78 -43.28 -53.62
CA GLU A 86 -43.25 -43.34 -53.43
C GLU A 86 -43.92 -43.92 -52.16
N ASP A 87 -45.24 -43.65 -52.05
CA ASP A 87 -45.82 -42.94 -50.89
C ASP A 87 -47.07 -43.62 -50.29
N SER A 88 -47.38 -43.35 -49.01
CA SER A 88 -48.74 -43.48 -48.45
C SER A 88 -48.84 -42.88 -47.03
N MET A 89 -49.82 -42.01 -46.81
CA MET A 89 -50.17 -41.45 -45.50
C MET A 89 -51.38 -42.17 -44.88
N VAL A 90 -51.39 -42.36 -43.56
CA VAL A 90 -52.43 -41.94 -42.58
C VAL A 90 -52.18 -42.60 -41.22
N ASP A 91 -51.68 -41.83 -40.25
CA ASP A 91 -52.24 -41.58 -38.89
C ASP A 91 -51.22 -40.83 -38.01
N ASN A 92 -50.58 -39.80 -38.58
CA ASN A 92 -49.29 -39.32 -38.09
C ASN A 92 -49.38 -38.29 -36.95
N ASP A 93 -50.54 -37.65 -36.73
CA ASP A 93 -50.65 -36.48 -35.82
C ASP A 93 -50.52 -36.83 -34.33
N SER A 94 -50.85 -38.06 -33.92
CA SER A 94 -50.64 -38.52 -32.53
C SER A 94 -49.21 -39.00 -32.27
N GLU A 95 -48.53 -39.53 -33.29
CA GLU A 95 -47.15 -40.01 -33.21
C GLU A 95 -46.15 -38.84 -33.37
N LEU A 96 -46.41 -37.90 -34.27
CA LEU A 96 -45.69 -36.62 -34.39
C LEU A 96 -45.67 -35.85 -33.06
N LYS A 97 -46.80 -35.78 -32.33
CA LYS A 97 -46.84 -35.10 -31.02
C LYS A 97 -45.94 -35.77 -29.98
N LYS A 98 -45.87 -37.10 -29.95
CA LYS A 98 -44.90 -37.82 -29.11
C LYS A 98 -43.47 -37.55 -29.55
N ILE A 99 -43.20 -37.58 -30.86
CA ILE A 99 -41.87 -37.29 -31.42
C ILE A 99 -41.43 -35.85 -31.09
N GLU A 100 -42.34 -34.88 -31.10
CA GLU A 100 -42.06 -33.50 -30.67
C GLU A 100 -41.86 -33.37 -29.15
N GLU A 101 -42.61 -34.10 -28.32
CA GLU A 101 -42.42 -34.14 -26.86
C GLU A 101 -41.10 -34.86 -26.46
N ASP A 102 -40.76 -35.97 -27.13
CA ASP A 102 -39.48 -36.67 -26.97
C ASP A 102 -38.31 -35.80 -27.47
N ALA A 103 -38.48 -35.06 -28.58
CA ALA A 103 -37.49 -34.08 -29.03
C ALA A 103 -37.36 -32.90 -28.05
N HIS A 104 -38.45 -32.42 -27.47
CA HIS A 104 -38.44 -31.38 -26.45
C HIS A 104 -37.66 -31.82 -25.22
N THR A 105 -37.94 -33.02 -24.68
CA THR A 105 -37.22 -33.56 -23.52
C THR A 105 -35.74 -33.87 -23.82
N ALA A 106 -35.41 -34.32 -25.04
CA ALA A 106 -34.03 -34.45 -25.49
C ALA A 106 -33.28 -33.10 -25.54
N ILE A 107 -33.95 -32.01 -25.93
CA ILE A 107 -33.38 -30.66 -25.86
C ILE A 107 -33.20 -30.22 -24.40
N LEU A 108 -34.20 -30.44 -23.53
CA LEU A 108 -34.09 -30.11 -22.09
C LEU A 108 -32.88 -30.79 -21.42
N GLN A 109 -32.58 -32.05 -21.74
CA GLN A 109 -31.39 -32.76 -21.23
C GLN A 109 -30.05 -32.10 -21.61
N HIS A 110 -30.02 -31.22 -22.60
CA HIS A 110 -28.84 -30.48 -23.03
C HIS A 110 -28.74 -29.06 -22.45
N LEU A 111 -29.67 -28.64 -21.59
CA LEU A 111 -29.73 -27.30 -20.99
C LEU A 111 -29.44 -27.32 -19.48
N CYS A 112 -28.91 -26.22 -18.95
CA CYS A 112 -28.70 -26.05 -17.51
C CYS A 112 -29.98 -25.54 -16.81
N ARG A 113 -30.49 -26.30 -15.83
CA ARG A 113 -31.67 -25.95 -15.01
C ARG A 113 -31.64 -24.57 -14.36
N ILE A 114 -30.44 -24.08 -14.03
CA ILE A 114 -30.22 -22.86 -13.24
C ILE A 114 -30.08 -21.62 -14.14
N CYS A 115 -29.34 -21.70 -15.26
CA CYS A 115 -29.05 -20.53 -16.11
C CYS A 115 -29.59 -20.62 -17.56
N GLY A 116 -30.14 -21.76 -17.97
CA GLY A 116 -30.70 -21.99 -19.31
C GLY A 116 -29.67 -22.16 -20.44
N ILE A 117 -28.36 -22.12 -20.15
CA ILE A 117 -27.29 -22.26 -21.14
C ILE A 117 -27.11 -23.74 -21.53
N SER A 118 -26.84 -24.03 -22.81
CA SER A 118 -26.59 -25.39 -23.29
C SER A 118 -25.19 -25.90 -22.94
N PHE A 119 -25.09 -27.18 -22.54
CA PHE A 119 -23.81 -27.85 -22.28
C PHE A 119 -22.92 -27.97 -23.51
N LYS A 120 -23.45 -27.82 -24.74
CA LYS A 120 -22.66 -27.91 -25.98
C LYS A 120 -21.68 -26.73 -26.19
N MET A 121 -21.80 -25.66 -25.41
CA MET A 121 -20.90 -24.50 -25.43
C MET A 121 -19.69 -24.65 -24.50
N ASP A 122 -19.66 -25.66 -23.63
CA ASP A 122 -18.71 -25.74 -22.51
C ASP A 122 -17.62 -26.79 -22.80
N GLN A 123 -16.39 -26.32 -23.08
CA GLN A 123 -15.28 -27.16 -23.60
C GLN A 123 -14.90 -28.35 -22.69
N GLN A 124 -15.35 -28.37 -21.44
CA GLN A 124 -15.02 -29.40 -20.45
C GLN A 124 -16.14 -30.43 -20.24
N GLY A 125 -17.35 -30.22 -20.79
CA GLY A 125 -18.46 -31.18 -20.78
C GLY A 125 -19.04 -31.58 -19.42
N ARG A 126 -18.60 -30.95 -18.31
CA ARG A 126 -18.99 -31.33 -16.94
C ARG A 126 -20.37 -30.80 -16.57
N ASN A 127 -21.30 -31.71 -16.23
CA ASN A 127 -22.63 -31.36 -15.75
C ASN A 127 -23.06 -32.23 -14.54
N TYR A 128 -23.80 -31.62 -13.63
CA TYR A 128 -24.12 -32.14 -12.30
C TYR A 128 -25.63 -32.39 -12.18
N PRO A 129 -26.09 -33.45 -11.49
CA PRO A 129 -27.52 -33.72 -11.33
C PRO A 129 -28.17 -32.73 -10.37
N VAL A 130 -29.37 -32.24 -10.69
CA VAL A 130 -30.14 -31.31 -9.84
C VAL A 130 -30.62 -31.99 -8.55
N HIS A 131 -30.80 -33.31 -8.58
CA HIS A 131 -31.27 -34.13 -7.46
C HIS A 131 -30.20 -35.13 -6.98
N GLY A 132 -30.34 -35.57 -5.74
CA GLY A 132 -29.46 -36.57 -5.11
C GLY A 132 -28.47 -35.97 -4.10
N PRO A 133 -27.56 -36.81 -3.57
CA PRO A 133 -26.53 -36.39 -2.63
C PRO A 133 -25.49 -35.50 -3.31
N VAL A 134 -24.91 -34.61 -2.53
CA VAL A 134 -23.77 -33.76 -2.92
C VAL A 134 -22.53 -34.63 -3.18
N ASP A 135 -21.71 -34.25 -4.15
CA ASP A 135 -20.46 -34.95 -4.52
C ASP A 135 -19.40 -34.90 -3.40
N ASP A 136 -18.46 -35.86 -3.40
CA ASP A 136 -17.52 -36.03 -2.29
C ASP A 136 -16.60 -34.81 -2.07
N GLU A 137 -16.25 -34.09 -3.14
CA GLU A 137 -15.46 -32.86 -3.11
C GLU A 137 -16.22 -31.74 -2.37
N THR A 138 -17.45 -31.44 -2.78
CA THR A 138 -18.27 -30.41 -2.12
C THR A 138 -18.72 -30.86 -0.72
N GLN A 139 -18.94 -32.16 -0.48
CA GLN A 139 -19.21 -32.68 0.86
C GLN A 139 -18.05 -32.40 1.84
N GLU A 140 -16.80 -32.60 1.42
CA GLU A 140 -15.65 -32.33 2.28
C GLU A 140 -15.49 -30.84 2.60
N VAL A 141 -15.87 -29.95 1.68
CA VAL A 141 -15.99 -28.51 1.95
C VAL A 141 -17.11 -28.21 2.95
N LEU A 142 -18.30 -28.81 2.78
CA LEU A 142 -19.44 -28.61 3.68
C LEU A 142 -19.15 -29.10 5.12
N ARG A 143 -18.54 -30.29 5.26
CA ARG A 143 -18.13 -30.89 6.56
C ARG A 143 -17.30 -29.95 7.43
N ARG A 144 -16.57 -29.00 6.83
CA ARG A 144 -15.71 -28.03 7.53
C ARG A 144 -16.47 -26.81 8.09
N ARG A 145 -17.72 -26.54 7.66
CA ARG A 145 -18.50 -25.36 8.13
C ARG A 145 -19.94 -25.65 8.58
N GLU A 146 -20.70 -26.57 7.95
CA GLU A 146 -22.10 -26.85 8.33
C GLU A 146 -22.41 -28.36 8.41
N LYS A 147 -23.37 -28.74 9.27
CA LYS A 147 -23.78 -30.14 9.54
C LYS A 147 -25.22 -30.48 9.11
N LYS A 148 -25.80 -29.76 8.14
CA LYS A 148 -27.20 -29.96 7.74
C LYS A 148 -27.41 -30.25 6.25
N ALA A 149 -26.86 -29.46 5.35
CA ALA A 149 -27.07 -29.68 3.91
C ALA A 149 -26.31 -30.92 3.41
N THR A 150 -27.03 -31.87 2.82
CA THR A 150 -26.48 -33.12 2.27
C THR A 150 -26.95 -33.44 0.84
N SER A 151 -27.81 -32.61 0.25
CA SER A 151 -28.43 -32.85 -1.05
C SER A 151 -28.37 -31.61 -1.97
N TRP A 152 -28.30 -31.84 -3.29
CA TRP A 152 -28.26 -30.75 -4.27
C TRP A 152 -29.46 -29.79 -4.21
N PRO A 153 -30.73 -30.24 -4.06
CA PRO A 153 -31.88 -29.34 -3.95
C PRO A 153 -31.80 -28.35 -2.78
N GLU A 154 -31.19 -28.75 -1.66
CA GLU A 154 -31.03 -27.88 -0.49
C GLU A 154 -29.96 -26.80 -0.73
N LEU A 155 -28.85 -27.13 -1.41
CA LEU A 155 -27.84 -26.15 -1.79
C LEU A 155 -28.35 -25.18 -2.87
N ILE A 156 -29.02 -25.69 -3.91
CA ILE A 156 -29.56 -24.89 -5.02
C ILE A 156 -30.59 -23.88 -4.47
N SER A 157 -31.51 -24.32 -3.60
CA SER A 157 -32.46 -23.43 -2.93
C SER A 157 -31.77 -22.41 -2.00
N LYS A 158 -30.74 -22.82 -1.23
CA LYS A 158 -30.00 -21.91 -0.35
C LYS A 158 -29.21 -20.83 -1.11
N VAL A 159 -28.61 -21.18 -2.25
CA VAL A 159 -27.67 -20.33 -3.01
C VAL A 159 -28.34 -19.50 -4.11
N PHE A 160 -29.29 -20.09 -4.85
CA PHE A 160 -29.93 -19.49 -6.03
C PHE A 160 -31.42 -19.17 -5.84
N LYS A 161 -32.03 -19.55 -4.70
CA LYS A 161 -33.47 -19.37 -4.39
C LYS A 161 -34.44 -20.09 -5.35
N ILE A 162 -33.93 -21.02 -6.16
CA ILE A 162 -34.73 -21.90 -6.99
C ILE A 162 -35.09 -23.13 -6.14
N ASP A 163 -36.39 -23.42 -5.96
CA ASP A 163 -36.79 -24.77 -5.56
C ASP A 163 -36.87 -25.66 -6.81
N VAL A 164 -36.40 -26.89 -6.65
CA VAL A 164 -36.33 -27.94 -7.67
C VAL A 164 -37.03 -29.22 -7.19
N ARG A 165 -37.54 -29.26 -5.94
CA ARG A 165 -38.13 -30.46 -5.34
C ARG A 165 -39.40 -30.96 -6.03
N GLY A 166 -40.04 -30.12 -6.82
CA GLY A 166 -41.20 -30.43 -7.66
C GLY A 166 -40.91 -30.42 -9.16
N ASP A 167 -39.64 -30.43 -9.58
CA ASP A 167 -39.28 -30.51 -11.00
C ASP A 167 -39.83 -31.79 -11.64
N LEU A 168 -40.31 -31.66 -12.88
CA LEU A 168 -40.77 -32.76 -13.73
C LEU A 168 -39.86 -32.85 -14.96
N ASP A 169 -39.30 -34.03 -15.23
CA ASP A 169 -38.36 -34.30 -16.33
C ASP A 169 -38.92 -33.95 -17.73
N THR A 170 -40.24 -33.88 -17.88
CA THR A 170 -40.95 -33.48 -19.12
C THR A 170 -41.03 -31.97 -19.34
N ILE A 171 -40.58 -31.17 -18.37
CA ILE A 171 -40.67 -29.70 -18.37
C ILE A 171 -39.33 -29.05 -17.98
N HIS A 172 -38.57 -29.68 -17.08
CA HIS A 172 -37.38 -29.10 -16.44
C HIS A 172 -36.12 -29.89 -16.77
N PRO A 173 -34.98 -29.23 -17.07
CA PRO A 173 -33.70 -29.92 -17.20
C PRO A 173 -33.26 -30.57 -15.87
N THR A 174 -32.86 -31.84 -15.93
CA THR A 174 -32.46 -32.62 -14.75
C THR A 174 -31.01 -32.36 -14.29
N ARG A 175 -30.26 -31.50 -14.98
CA ARG A 175 -28.82 -31.23 -14.77
C ARG A 175 -28.49 -29.73 -14.78
N PHE A 176 -27.36 -29.37 -14.18
CA PHE A 176 -26.79 -28.00 -14.20
C PHE A 176 -25.29 -28.00 -14.57
N CYS A 177 -24.78 -26.86 -15.06
CA CYS A 177 -23.43 -26.76 -15.62
C CYS A 177 -22.34 -26.52 -14.55
N HIS A 178 -21.10 -26.81 -14.91
CA HIS A 178 -19.94 -26.63 -14.02
C HIS A 178 -19.74 -25.17 -13.57
N ASN A 179 -20.05 -24.16 -14.39
CA ASN A 179 -19.97 -22.77 -13.95
C ASN A 179 -20.93 -22.48 -12.76
N CYS A 180 -22.18 -22.96 -12.82
CA CYS A 180 -23.12 -22.87 -11.70
C CYS A 180 -22.65 -23.64 -10.45
N TRP A 181 -21.99 -24.79 -10.62
CA TRP A 181 -21.32 -25.51 -9.54
C TRP A 181 -20.17 -24.68 -8.93
N THR A 182 -19.33 -24.06 -9.74
CA THR A 182 -18.20 -23.22 -9.29
C THR A 182 -18.66 -21.99 -8.52
N ILE A 183 -19.71 -21.30 -8.99
CA ILE A 183 -20.32 -20.15 -8.30
C ILE A 183 -20.88 -20.56 -6.92
N MET A 184 -21.49 -21.74 -6.84
CA MET A 184 -21.98 -22.33 -5.59
C MET A 184 -20.81 -22.71 -4.66
N HIS A 185 -19.76 -23.35 -5.19
CA HIS A 185 -18.56 -23.74 -4.44
C HIS A 185 -17.81 -22.53 -3.87
N GLN A 186 -17.61 -21.47 -4.66
CA GLN A 186 -16.93 -20.23 -4.24
C GLN A 186 -17.63 -19.51 -3.09
N LYS A 187 -18.98 -19.44 -3.11
CA LYS A 187 -19.75 -18.87 -1.98
C LYS A 187 -19.56 -19.63 -0.66
N PHE A 188 -19.06 -20.86 -0.67
CA PHE A 188 -18.69 -21.61 0.54
C PHE A 188 -17.18 -21.62 0.83
N SER A 189 -16.31 -21.55 -0.19
CA SER A 189 -14.84 -21.59 -0.05
C SER A 189 -14.21 -20.27 0.39
N ASN A 190 -14.93 -19.15 0.29
CA ASN A 190 -14.55 -17.84 0.85
C ASN A 190 -13.41 -17.10 0.11
N THR A 191 -13.12 -17.46 -1.15
CA THR A 191 -12.29 -16.66 -2.08
C THR A 191 -13.08 -15.46 -2.62
N SER A 192 -12.56 -14.25 -2.43
CA SER A 192 -13.17 -13.02 -2.92
C SER A 192 -12.79 -12.75 -4.38
N SER A 193 -13.63 -13.19 -5.30
CA SER A 193 -13.58 -12.87 -6.74
C SER A 193 -14.99 -12.57 -7.22
N GLU A 194 -15.18 -11.44 -7.90
CA GLU A 194 -16.46 -11.12 -8.53
C GLU A 194 -16.68 -12.05 -9.73
N VAL A 195 -17.61 -13.00 -9.61
CA VAL A 195 -18.02 -13.84 -10.74
C VAL A 195 -19.30 -13.29 -11.34
N TYR A 196 -19.17 -12.77 -12.56
CA TYR A 196 -20.26 -12.31 -13.39
C TYR A 196 -21.33 -13.41 -13.58
N PHE A 197 -22.56 -13.14 -13.15
CA PHE A 197 -23.67 -14.08 -13.27
C PHE A 197 -24.49 -13.76 -14.54
N PRO A 198 -24.53 -14.62 -15.59
CA PRO A 198 -25.04 -14.22 -16.91
C PRO A 198 -26.52 -13.84 -17.00
N ARG A 199 -27.36 -14.16 -16.00
CA ARG A 199 -28.79 -13.81 -15.95
C ARG A 199 -29.28 -13.58 -14.51
N ASN A 200 -29.61 -12.34 -14.17
CA ASN A 200 -30.18 -11.97 -12.85
C ASN A 200 -31.68 -12.32 -12.68
N LYS A 201 -32.27 -13.10 -13.58
CA LYS A 201 -33.69 -13.49 -13.54
C LYS A 201 -33.81 -15.01 -13.64
N VAL A 202 -34.66 -15.61 -12.80
CA VAL A 202 -34.91 -17.06 -12.80
C VAL A 202 -35.46 -17.50 -14.16
N VAL A 203 -34.98 -18.63 -14.67
CA VAL A 203 -35.49 -19.22 -15.91
C VAL A 203 -36.80 -19.94 -15.61
N GLU A 204 -37.90 -19.45 -16.19
CA GLU A 204 -39.18 -20.17 -16.23
C GLU A 204 -39.10 -21.31 -17.24
N TRP A 205 -39.60 -22.48 -16.84
CA TRP A 205 -39.73 -23.65 -17.70
C TRP A 205 -41.22 -23.97 -17.90
N LYS A 206 -41.60 -24.33 -19.11
CA LYS A 206 -43.00 -24.54 -19.55
C LYS A 206 -43.06 -25.81 -20.39
N SER A 207 -44.16 -26.55 -20.30
CA SER A 207 -44.38 -27.77 -21.09
C SER A 207 -44.34 -27.50 -22.59
N HIS A 208 -44.15 -28.57 -23.38
CA HIS A 208 -44.18 -28.45 -24.82
C HIS A 208 -45.50 -27.84 -25.32
N SER A 209 -45.38 -27.05 -26.39
CA SER A 209 -46.48 -26.30 -27.02
C SER A 209 -45.99 -25.79 -28.38
N THR A 210 -46.92 -25.50 -29.30
CA THR A 210 -46.59 -25.07 -30.68
C THR A 210 -45.77 -23.77 -30.77
N THR A 211 -45.74 -22.97 -29.69
CA THR A 211 -44.93 -21.74 -29.56
C THR A 211 -43.71 -21.89 -28.65
N CYS A 212 -43.26 -23.12 -28.37
CA CYS A 212 -42.19 -23.37 -27.39
C CYS A 212 -40.84 -22.76 -27.80
N GLU A 213 -40.36 -21.76 -27.05
CA GLU A 213 -39.07 -21.10 -27.27
C GLU A 213 -37.88 -22.08 -27.27
N VAL A 214 -37.93 -23.10 -26.40
CA VAL A 214 -36.90 -24.16 -26.30
C VAL A 214 -36.77 -24.91 -27.63
N CYS A 215 -37.89 -25.33 -28.23
CA CYS A 215 -37.91 -26.06 -29.50
C CYS A 215 -37.71 -25.17 -30.73
N ASN A 216 -38.02 -23.88 -30.66
CA ASN A 216 -37.81 -22.94 -31.76
C ASN A 216 -36.35 -22.42 -31.82
N SER A 217 -35.66 -22.31 -30.69
CA SER A 217 -34.26 -21.85 -30.64
C SER A 217 -33.26 -22.70 -31.44
N SER A 218 -33.58 -23.97 -31.67
CA SER A 218 -32.75 -24.91 -32.44
C SER A 218 -32.95 -24.80 -33.96
N LYS A 219 -34.06 -24.24 -34.44
CA LYS A 219 -34.42 -24.20 -35.87
C LYS A 219 -33.73 -23.07 -36.64
N THR A 220 -33.16 -22.07 -35.96
CA THR A 220 -32.58 -20.86 -36.57
C THR A 220 -31.12 -20.98 -37.06
N TRP A 221 -30.38 -22.06 -36.75
CA TRP A 221 -28.95 -22.17 -37.10
C TRP A 221 -28.71 -22.86 -38.47
N GLY A 222 -29.22 -22.26 -39.55
CA GLY A 222 -29.40 -22.96 -40.83
C GLY A 222 -28.86 -22.29 -42.10
N LYS A 223 -27.56 -21.94 -42.19
CA LYS A 223 -26.75 -21.92 -43.44
C LYS A 223 -25.33 -21.30 -43.29
N ARG A 224 -24.27 -22.14 -43.30
CA ARG A 224 -23.20 -22.17 -44.35
C ARG A 224 -21.93 -22.97 -43.95
N LYS A 225 -21.52 -23.87 -44.87
CA LYS A 225 -20.19 -24.47 -45.13
C LYS A 225 -19.46 -25.28 -44.02
N GLY A 226 -19.22 -26.56 -44.35
CA GLY A 226 -18.20 -27.44 -43.75
C GLY A 226 -18.64 -28.15 -42.46
N GLY A 227 -18.37 -29.44 -42.24
CA GLY A 227 -17.77 -30.48 -43.09
C GLY A 227 -17.81 -31.82 -42.32
N LEU A 228 -17.96 -32.96 -42.99
CA LEU A 228 -18.23 -34.23 -42.29
C LEU A 228 -16.96 -34.87 -41.67
N LEU A 229 -17.17 -35.61 -40.57
CA LEU A 229 -16.26 -36.56 -39.93
C LEU A 229 -16.03 -37.79 -40.86
N GLN A 230 -15.12 -38.76 -40.66
CA GLN A 230 -14.36 -39.14 -39.44
C GLN A 230 -13.19 -40.12 -39.74
N SER A 231 -12.22 -40.22 -38.82
CA SER A 231 -11.43 -41.47 -38.54
C SER A 231 -10.30 -41.87 -39.55
N SER A 232 -9.30 -42.70 -39.22
CA SER A 232 -8.63 -43.10 -37.93
C SER A 232 -7.42 -44.04 -38.21
N LEU A 233 -6.55 -44.31 -37.20
CA LEU A 233 -6.06 -45.66 -36.76
C LEU A 233 -4.61 -45.75 -36.16
N LEU A 234 -4.54 -46.10 -34.87
CA LEU A 234 -3.66 -47.09 -34.18
C LEU A 234 -2.13 -47.19 -34.41
N PRO A 235 -1.36 -47.40 -33.32
CA PRO A 235 -0.94 -48.77 -32.91
C PRO A 235 -1.53 -49.22 -31.55
N LYS A 236 -1.94 -50.48 -31.29
CA LYS A 236 -1.18 -51.75 -31.02
C LYS A 236 -0.41 -51.71 -29.67
N LYS A 237 -0.39 -52.74 -28.78
CA LYS A 237 -0.73 -54.19 -28.92
C LYS A 237 -0.79 -54.97 -27.57
N ARG A 238 -1.48 -56.13 -27.55
CA ARG A 238 -1.33 -57.35 -26.65
C ARG A 238 -1.83 -57.26 -25.19
N LYS A 239 -2.29 -58.34 -24.50
CA LYS A 239 -2.64 -59.76 -24.83
C LYS A 239 -3.71 -60.26 -23.80
N ILE A 240 -4.77 -61.01 -24.15
CA ILE A 240 -4.95 -62.50 -24.08
C ILE A 240 -4.61 -63.08 -22.69
N SER A 241 -5.48 -63.80 -21.94
CA SER A 241 -6.34 -64.97 -22.28
C SER A 241 -7.73 -64.91 -21.56
N VAL A 242 -8.89 -65.44 -22.05
CA VAL A 242 -9.32 -66.86 -22.32
C VAL A 242 -9.44 -67.66 -21.00
N GLU A 243 -10.55 -68.32 -20.60
CA GLU A 243 -11.85 -68.71 -21.24
C GLU A 243 -12.89 -69.11 -20.13
N HIS A 244 -14.23 -69.00 -20.22
CA HIS A 244 -15.29 -69.87 -20.82
C HIS A 244 -16.60 -69.54 -20.02
N GLY A 245 -17.87 -69.70 -20.45
CA GLY A 245 -18.49 -70.12 -21.71
C GLY A 245 -20.03 -69.91 -21.70
N LYS A 246 -20.66 -70.01 -22.89
CA LYS A 246 -22.09 -69.83 -23.25
C LYS A 246 -23.07 -70.73 -22.42
N LYS A 247 -24.41 -70.56 -22.35
CA LYS A 247 -25.41 -70.20 -23.41
C LYS A 247 -26.86 -69.97 -22.88
N ASN A 248 -27.58 -69.01 -23.47
CA ASN A 248 -29.03 -68.92 -23.81
C ASN A 248 -30.23 -69.31 -22.88
N LYS A 249 -31.24 -68.42 -22.91
CA LYS A 249 -32.72 -68.62 -22.91
C LYS A 249 -33.39 -69.43 -21.76
N THR A 250 -34.19 -68.75 -20.96
CA THR A 250 -35.66 -68.58 -21.15
C THR A 250 -36.20 -67.55 -20.15
N GLY A 251 -37.39 -66.99 -20.38
CA GLY A 251 -38.00 -66.02 -19.47
C GLY A 251 -39.06 -66.66 -18.58
N ASN A 252 -39.14 -66.22 -17.31
CA ASN A 252 -40.41 -66.21 -16.56
C ASN A 252 -40.34 -65.21 -15.39
N THR A 253 -41.44 -64.51 -15.12
CA THR A 253 -41.44 -63.29 -14.29
C THR A 253 -41.92 -63.57 -12.86
N ALA A 254 -41.06 -64.10 -11.98
CA ALA A 254 -41.40 -64.29 -10.56
C ALA A 254 -40.20 -64.24 -9.58
N SER A 255 -40.46 -63.67 -8.40
CA SER A 255 -39.76 -63.90 -7.11
C SER A 255 -38.21 -63.97 -7.09
N LEU A 256 -37.52 -62.83 -6.93
CA LEU A 256 -36.05 -62.81 -6.72
C LEU A 256 -35.53 -61.78 -5.68
N TRP A 257 -36.33 -61.46 -4.65
CA TRP A 257 -35.88 -60.69 -3.47
C TRP A 257 -36.69 -61.08 -2.21
N LYS A 258 -36.44 -62.27 -1.64
CA LYS A 258 -37.03 -62.68 -0.34
C LYS A 258 -36.05 -63.18 0.72
N ASN A 259 -34.75 -63.30 0.40
CA ASN A 259 -33.72 -63.67 1.38
C ASN A 259 -32.39 -62.96 1.08
N SER A 260 -32.06 -61.91 1.84
CA SER A 260 -30.69 -61.41 1.96
C SER A 260 -30.28 -61.42 3.44
N LYS A 261 -29.03 -61.81 3.72
CA LYS A 261 -28.50 -61.88 5.09
C LYS A 261 -28.78 -60.61 5.93
N PRO A 262 -28.57 -59.37 5.43
CA PRO A 262 -28.90 -58.17 6.21
C PRO A 262 -30.40 -57.96 6.45
N LEU A 263 -31.29 -58.31 5.52
CA LEU A 263 -32.74 -58.16 5.72
C LEU A 263 -33.23 -59.08 6.85
N ASN A 264 -32.76 -60.34 6.87
CA ASN A 264 -33.07 -61.30 7.91
C ASN A 264 -32.49 -60.87 9.28
N GLN A 265 -31.36 -60.16 9.28
CA GLN A 265 -30.80 -59.55 10.50
C GLN A 265 -31.67 -58.38 11.00
N ILE A 266 -32.22 -57.54 10.12
CA ILE A 266 -33.22 -56.51 10.50
C ILE A 266 -34.47 -57.19 11.08
N LYS A 267 -35.01 -58.21 10.41
CA LYS A 267 -36.23 -58.92 10.84
C LYS A 267 -36.06 -59.58 12.22
N ASN A 268 -34.98 -60.34 12.43
CA ASN A 268 -34.67 -60.93 13.74
C ASN A 268 -34.50 -59.87 14.84
N ASN A 269 -33.81 -58.76 14.56
CA ASN A 269 -33.68 -57.65 15.52
C ASN A 269 -35.01 -56.97 15.88
N CYS A 270 -36.08 -57.16 15.10
CA CYS A 270 -37.40 -56.57 15.37
C CYS A 270 -38.33 -57.47 16.21
N LYS A 271 -37.99 -58.76 16.41
CA LYS A 271 -38.85 -59.72 17.13
C LYS A 271 -39.07 -59.37 18.61
N ASN A 272 -38.09 -58.70 19.22
CA ASN A 272 -38.16 -58.27 20.63
C ASN A 272 -38.57 -56.79 20.76
N ILE A 273 -39.11 -56.17 19.70
CA ILE A 273 -39.35 -54.71 19.62
C ILE A 273 -40.72 -54.37 19.02
N HIS A 274 -41.17 -55.11 17.99
CA HIS A 274 -42.48 -54.93 17.35
C HIS A 274 -43.37 -56.14 17.60
N LEU A 275 -44.69 -55.92 17.63
CA LEU A 275 -45.69 -56.94 17.90
C LEU A 275 -46.03 -57.71 16.62
N ASP A 276 -46.14 -59.04 16.72
CA ASP A 276 -46.45 -59.91 15.59
C ASP A 276 -47.93 -59.79 15.17
N ALA A 277 -48.22 -59.99 13.88
CA ALA A 277 -49.59 -59.93 13.36
C ALA A 277 -50.48 -61.05 13.93
N ASN A 278 -49.86 -62.17 14.32
CA ASN A 278 -50.50 -63.32 14.97
C ASN A 278 -51.08 -63.02 16.37
N LEU A 279 -50.89 -61.80 16.90
CA LEU A 279 -51.48 -61.36 18.18
C LEU A 279 -52.84 -60.67 18.02
N LEU A 280 -53.32 -60.45 16.78
CA LEU A 280 -54.62 -59.86 16.50
C LEU A 280 -55.76 -60.81 16.91
N VAL A 281 -56.78 -60.27 17.56
CA VAL A 281 -57.96 -61.04 18.03
C VAL A 281 -58.88 -61.49 16.88
N VAL A 282 -58.85 -60.78 15.75
CA VAL A 282 -59.80 -60.95 14.63
C VAL A 282 -59.05 -61.41 13.38
N ASP A 283 -59.58 -62.45 12.72
CA ASP A 283 -59.09 -62.97 11.45
C ASP A 283 -59.39 -62.00 10.29
N TYR A 284 -58.52 -61.03 10.09
CA TYR A 284 -58.63 -60.08 8.98
C TYR A 284 -58.19 -60.70 7.63
N PRO A 285 -58.79 -60.28 6.49
CA PRO A 285 -58.34 -60.70 5.16
C PRO A 285 -56.84 -60.44 4.94
N SER A 286 -56.17 -61.34 4.20
CA SER A 286 -54.70 -61.31 4.08
C SER A 286 -54.14 -59.98 3.56
N ASP A 287 -54.89 -59.28 2.69
CA ASP A 287 -54.50 -57.99 2.12
C ASP A 287 -54.69 -56.82 3.10
N PHE A 288 -55.64 -56.93 4.03
CA PHE A 288 -55.73 -56.00 5.16
C PHE A 288 -54.54 -56.19 6.11
N ILE A 289 -54.16 -57.44 6.43
CA ILE A 289 -52.97 -57.73 7.25
C ILE A 289 -51.70 -57.19 6.58
N LYS A 290 -51.54 -57.35 5.25
CA LYS A 290 -50.44 -56.71 4.48
C LYS A 290 -50.46 -55.18 4.58
N SER A 291 -51.63 -54.56 4.69
CA SER A 291 -51.76 -53.10 4.79
C SER A 291 -51.35 -52.52 6.15
N VAL A 292 -51.46 -53.30 7.25
CA VAL A 292 -51.10 -52.88 8.62
C VAL A 292 -49.74 -53.40 9.12
N THR A 293 -49.05 -54.18 8.30
CA THR A 293 -47.72 -54.76 8.59
C THR A 293 -46.58 -54.07 7.83
N CYS A 294 -45.41 -54.05 8.45
CA CYS A 294 -44.23 -53.37 7.91
C CYS A 294 -43.57 -54.19 6.79
N GLN A 295 -43.47 -53.63 5.59
CA GLN A 295 -42.89 -54.29 4.40
C GLN A 295 -41.35 -54.53 4.46
N VAL A 296 -40.74 -54.47 5.65
CA VAL A 296 -39.32 -54.77 5.94
C VAL A 296 -39.15 -55.79 7.09
N CYS A 297 -40.10 -55.89 8.03
CA CYS A 297 -40.03 -56.86 9.14
C CYS A 297 -41.28 -57.73 9.31
N GLU A 298 -42.35 -57.50 8.54
CA GLU A 298 -43.65 -58.20 8.54
C GLU A 298 -44.46 -58.14 9.86
N HIS A 299 -43.89 -57.65 10.95
CA HIS A 299 -44.60 -57.31 12.19
C HIS A 299 -45.53 -56.09 12.00
N ILE A 300 -46.48 -55.90 12.94
CA ILE A 300 -47.41 -54.76 12.97
C ILE A 300 -46.63 -53.44 12.99
N LEU A 301 -47.12 -52.44 12.24
CA LEU A 301 -46.47 -51.14 12.09
C LEU A 301 -46.34 -50.38 13.43
N SER A 302 -45.10 -50.13 13.84
CA SER A 302 -44.72 -49.35 15.02
C SER A 302 -43.94 -48.10 14.61
N ASP A 303 -44.41 -46.92 15.03
CA ASP A 303 -44.05 -45.61 14.44
C ASP A 303 -44.11 -45.64 12.90
N PRO A 304 -45.33 -45.76 12.33
CA PRO A 304 -45.52 -45.88 10.89
C PRO A 304 -45.09 -44.62 10.15
N VAL A 305 -44.31 -44.81 9.09
CA VAL A 305 -43.96 -43.78 8.12
C VAL A 305 -44.35 -44.21 6.71
N GLN A 306 -44.75 -43.23 5.90
CA GLN A 306 -45.09 -43.37 4.51
C GLN A 306 -44.01 -42.73 3.64
N SER A 307 -43.51 -43.51 2.68
CA SER A 307 -42.57 -43.04 1.66
C SER A 307 -43.27 -42.22 0.57
N SER A 308 -42.50 -41.46 -0.21
CA SER A 308 -42.96 -40.73 -1.42
C SER A 308 -43.81 -41.61 -2.35
N CYS A 309 -43.36 -42.83 -2.60
CA CYS A 309 -44.08 -43.87 -3.34
C CYS A 309 -45.23 -44.56 -2.56
N LYS A 310 -45.80 -43.90 -1.54
CA LYS A 310 -46.96 -44.30 -0.72
C LYS A 310 -46.84 -45.60 0.11
N HIS A 311 -45.74 -46.35 0.03
CA HIS A 311 -45.52 -47.58 0.81
C HIS A 311 -45.21 -47.29 2.29
N LEU A 312 -45.65 -48.20 3.18
CA LEU A 312 -45.64 -48.06 4.64
C LEU A 312 -44.59 -48.93 5.34
N PHE A 313 -43.91 -48.35 6.35
CA PHE A 313 -42.83 -49.00 7.10
C PHE A 313 -42.80 -48.52 8.56
N CYS A 314 -42.24 -49.30 9.49
CA CYS A 314 -41.80 -48.78 10.79
C CYS A 314 -40.60 -47.85 10.59
N ARG A 315 -40.56 -46.66 11.20
CA ARG A 315 -39.47 -45.67 11.02
C ARG A 315 -38.08 -46.29 11.24
N ASN A 316 -37.92 -47.09 12.30
CA ASN A 316 -36.68 -47.78 12.65
C ASN A 316 -36.25 -48.81 11.57
N CYS A 317 -37.20 -49.48 10.91
CA CYS A 317 -36.92 -50.46 9.87
C CYS A 317 -36.43 -49.81 8.58
N ILE A 318 -37.14 -48.79 8.08
CA ILE A 318 -36.76 -48.13 6.82
C ILE A 318 -35.44 -47.36 6.95
N LEU A 319 -35.17 -46.70 8.09
CA LEU A 319 -33.88 -46.04 8.33
C LEU A 319 -32.71 -47.04 8.42
N LYS A 320 -32.92 -48.22 9.02
CA LYS A 320 -31.93 -49.31 9.02
C LYS A 320 -31.71 -49.87 7.62
N TYR A 321 -32.78 -50.06 6.84
CA TYR A 321 -32.70 -50.53 5.45
C TYR A 321 -31.92 -49.55 4.58
N ILE A 322 -32.28 -48.25 4.59
CA ILE A 322 -31.60 -47.21 3.79
C ILE A 322 -30.10 -47.15 4.11
N LYS A 323 -29.73 -47.28 5.40
CA LYS A 323 -28.32 -47.29 5.83
C LYS A 323 -27.51 -48.49 5.31
N ILE A 324 -28.15 -49.60 4.93
CA ILE A 324 -27.49 -50.85 4.54
C ILE A 324 -27.61 -51.13 3.04
N MET A 325 -28.74 -50.79 2.41
CA MET A 325 -29.08 -51.14 1.02
C MET A 325 -29.21 -49.91 0.09
N GLY A 326 -29.03 -48.68 0.60
CA GLY A 326 -29.14 -47.43 -0.15
C GLY A 326 -30.53 -46.78 -0.13
N CYS A 327 -30.63 -45.56 -0.67
CA CYS A 327 -31.83 -44.70 -0.64
C CYS A 327 -32.92 -45.13 -1.64
N TYR A 328 -33.37 -46.38 -1.55
CA TYR A 328 -34.40 -46.97 -2.39
C TYR A 328 -35.51 -47.60 -1.54
N CYS A 329 -36.75 -47.50 -2.00
CA CYS A 329 -37.91 -48.13 -1.36
C CYS A 329 -37.79 -49.67 -1.41
N PRO A 330 -37.89 -50.38 -0.27
CA PRO A 330 -37.84 -51.85 -0.23
C PRO A 330 -38.85 -52.56 -1.13
N ALA A 331 -40.04 -51.96 -1.33
CA ALA A 331 -41.17 -52.59 -2.02
C ALA A 331 -41.16 -52.41 -3.54
N CYS A 332 -40.80 -51.20 -4.03
CA CYS A 332 -40.85 -50.85 -5.46
C CYS A 332 -39.55 -50.28 -6.04
N ARG A 333 -38.48 -50.20 -5.25
CA ARG A 333 -37.16 -49.63 -5.61
C ARG A 333 -37.14 -48.16 -6.06
N TYR A 334 -38.28 -47.45 -6.01
CA TYR A 334 -38.33 -45.99 -6.21
C TYR A 334 -37.39 -45.26 -5.23
N THR A 335 -36.79 -44.15 -5.65
CA THR A 335 -35.85 -43.38 -4.81
C THR A 335 -36.55 -42.81 -3.58
N CYS A 336 -35.93 -43.02 -2.41
CA CYS A 336 -36.53 -42.68 -1.11
C CYS A 336 -35.43 -42.30 -0.12
N PHE A 337 -35.30 -41.01 0.17
CA PHE A 337 -34.34 -40.51 1.15
C PHE A 337 -34.98 -40.43 2.55
N PRO A 338 -34.18 -40.43 3.63
CA PRO A 338 -34.70 -40.32 5.00
C PRO A 338 -35.53 -39.05 5.29
N THR A 339 -35.37 -38.01 4.47
CA THR A 339 -36.12 -36.75 4.50
C THR A 339 -37.55 -36.87 3.99
N ASP A 340 -37.83 -37.90 3.19
CA ASP A 340 -39.06 -38.01 2.38
C ASP A 340 -40.11 -38.90 3.08
N LEU A 341 -39.82 -39.30 4.33
CA LEU A 341 -40.62 -40.19 5.17
C LEU A 341 -41.63 -39.37 5.99
N THR A 342 -42.84 -39.26 5.45
CA THR A 342 -43.98 -38.59 6.09
C THR A 342 -44.69 -39.51 7.09
N THR A 343 -45.53 -38.95 7.98
CA THR A 343 -46.46 -39.74 8.80
C THR A 343 -47.76 -39.99 8.02
N PRO A 344 -48.34 -41.20 8.05
CA PRO A 344 -49.61 -41.49 7.39
C PRO A 344 -50.77 -40.60 7.87
N VAL A 345 -51.83 -40.53 7.06
CA VAL A 345 -53.04 -39.78 7.38
C VAL A 345 -53.69 -40.24 8.69
N LYS A 346 -54.24 -39.28 9.46
CA LYS A 346 -54.75 -39.50 10.81
C LYS A 346 -55.87 -40.55 10.89
N SER A 347 -56.68 -40.70 9.85
CA SER A 347 -57.69 -41.76 9.72
C SER A 347 -57.08 -43.17 9.73
N TYR A 348 -56.01 -43.39 8.97
CA TYR A 348 -55.27 -44.65 8.96
C TYR A 348 -54.64 -44.94 10.33
N LEU A 349 -54.07 -43.93 10.98
CA LEU A 349 -53.51 -44.08 12.34
C LEU A 349 -54.59 -44.43 13.38
N ASN A 350 -55.80 -43.90 13.25
CA ASN A 350 -56.92 -44.28 14.13
C ASN A 350 -57.33 -45.76 13.92
N ILE A 351 -57.42 -46.22 12.67
CA ILE A 351 -57.72 -47.62 12.33
C ILE A 351 -56.64 -48.55 12.92
N LEU A 352 -55.36 -48.25 12.68
CA LEU A 352 -54.23 -49.01 13.20
C LEU A 352 -54.25 -49.10 14.74
N ASN A 353 -54.53 -47.99 15.43
CA ASN A 353 -54.62 -47.96 16.90
C ASN A 353 -55.85 -48.68 17.48
N SER A 354 -56.89 -48.91 16.68
CA SER A 354 -58.11 -49.63 17.08
C SER A 354 -58.00 -51.16 17.00
N LEU A 355 -56.95 -51.68 16.35
CA LEU A 355 -56.68 -53.13 16.28
C LEU A 355 -56.49 -53.70 17.70
N VAL A 356 -57.25 -54.74 18.03
CA VAL A 356 -57.23 -55.39 19.34
C VAL A 356 -56.23 -56.54 19.36
N LEU A 357 -55.38 -56.58 20.39
CA LEU A 357 -54.34 -57.58 20.59
C LEU A 357 -54.56 -58.35 21.90
N LYS A 358 -54.20 -59.64 21.92
CA LYS A 358 -54.07 -60.40 23.18
C LYS A 358 -52.76 -60.06 23.87
N CYS A 359 -52.78 -59.97 25.21
CA CYS A 359 -51.57 -59.75 25.99
C CYS A 359 -50.63 -60.97 25.93
N THR A 360 -49.32 -60.73 25.97
CA THR A 360 -48.28 -61.78 25.95
C THR A 360 -47.64 -62.03 27.32
N VAL A 361 -48.33 -61.65 28.40
CA VAL A 361 -47.89 -61.87 29.79
C VAL A 361 -48.69 -63.04 30.35
N ALA A 362 -48.00 -64.02 30.94
CA ALA A 362 -48.67 -65.14 31.62
C ALA A 362 -49.60 -64.62 32.72
N GLU A 363 -50.75 -65.29 32.89
CA GLU A 363 -51.83 -64.87 33.82
C GLU A 363 -52.55 -63.55 33.44
N CYS A 364 -52.53 -63.16 32.15
CA CYS A 364 -53.22 -61.96 31.68
C CYS A 364 -53.94 -62.16 30.33
N ASP A 365 -55.23 -62.49 30.37
CA ASP A 365 -56.10 -62.67 29.20
C ASP A 365 -56.79 -61.38 28.69
N GLU A 366 -56.28 -60.19 29.04
CA GLU A 366 -56.87 -58.93 28.56
C GLU A 366 -56.68 -58.73 27.04
N GLU A 367 -57.78 -58.46 26.34
CA GLU A 367 -57.79 -58.01 24.95
C GLU A 367 -57.71 -56.47 24.88
N VAL A 368 -56.58 -55.95 24.37
CA VAL A 368 -56.21 -54.53 24.51
C VAL A 368 -55.97 -53.89 23.12
N PRO A 369 -56.62 -52.75 22.79
CA PRO A 369 -56.33 -51.99 21.57
C PRO A 369 -54.86 -51.54 21.50
N LEU A 370 -54.24 -51.63 20.32
CA LEU A 370 -52.83 -51.30 20.07
C LEU A 370 -52.43 -49.93 20.65
N GLY A 371 -53.29 -48.92 20.52
CA GLY A 371 -53.04 -47.58 21.05
C GLY A 371 -52.95 -47.47 22.59
N LYS A 372 -53.40 -48.49 23.33
CA LYS A 372 -53.34 -48.58 24.81
C LYS A 372 -52.39 -49.68 25.32
N TYR A 373 -51.93 -50.58 24.45
CA TYR A 373 -51.12 -51.76 24.80
C TYR A 373 -49.84 -51.41 25.58
N SER A 374 -49.18 -50.30 25.25
CA SER A 374 -47.98 -49.79 25.94
C SER A 374 -48.24 -49.32 27.39
N GLN A 375 -49.45 -48.84 27.69
CA GLN A 375 -49.86 -48.43 29.03
C GLN A 375 -50.21 -49.66 29.88
N HIS A 376 -50.87 -50.66 29.29
CA HIS A 376 -51.13 -51.96 29.93
C HIS A 376 -49.80 -52.64 30.36
N ILE A 377 -48.82 -52.77 29.45
CA ILE A 377 -47.52 -53.35 29.78
C ILE A 377 -46.73 -52.54 30.84
N SER A 378 -46.91 -51.22 30.92
CA SER A 378 -46.24 -50.41 31.93
C SER A 378 -46.72 -50.74 33.35
N LYS A 379 -48.02 -51.01 33.56
CA LYS A 379 -48.57 -51.42 34.87
C LYS A 379 -47.91 -52.70 35.40
N HIS A 380 -47.70 -53.69 34.53
CA HIS A 380 -46.98 -54.93 34.86
C HIS A 380 -45.52 -54.70 35.29
N LYS A 381 -44.89 -53.59 34.85
CA LYS A 381 -43.52 -53.22 35.26
C LYS A 381 -43.48 -52.44 36.57
N GLU A 382 -44.46 -51.57 36.83
CA GLU A 382 -44.52 -50.74 38.05
C GLU A 382 -44.64 -51.58 39.33
N ILE A 383 -45.30 -52.75 39.25
CA ILE A 383 -45.45 -53.70 40.37
C ILE A 383 -44.09 -54.26 40.84
N LYS A 384 -43.06 -54.30 39.98
CA LYS A 384 -41.69 -54.75 40.33
C LYS A 384 -40.70 -53.59 40.57
N GLY A 385 -41.19 -52.35 40.69
CA GLY A 385 -40.37 -51.13 40.57
C GLY A 385 -40.16 -50.30 41.84
N LYS A 386 -40.39 -50.84 43.05
CA LYS A 386 -40.37 -50.07 44.32
C LYS A 386 -39.25 -50.46 45.30
N GLU A 387 -37.99 -50.37 44.87
CA GLU A 387 -36.87 -50.26 45.82
C GLU A 387 -35.67 -49.51 45.20
N ALA A 388 -34.87 -48.86 46.05
CA ALA A 388 -33.63 -48.14 45.76
C ALA A 388 -33.64 -47.04 44.66
N TYR A 389 -33.83 -45.77 45.08
CA TYR A 389 -33.31 -44.59 44.36
C TYR A 389 -32.46 -43.70 45.29
N ALA A 390 -31.23 -44.13 45.57
CA ALA A 390 -30.19 -43.22 46.05
C ALA A 390 -29.72 -42.32 44.89
N HIS A 391 -29.28 -41.09 45.17
CA HIS A 391 -28.76 -40.19 44.13
C HIS A 391 -27.38 -40.65 43.64
N ILE A 392 -27.37 -41.51 42.61
CA ILE A 392 -26.14 -42.01 41.97
C ILE A 392 -25.40 -40.82 41.33
N ASN A 393 -24.22 -40.50 41.86
CA ASN A 393 -23.29 -39.58 41.21
C ASN A 393 -22.84 -40.20 39.88
N LYS A 394 -23.33 -39.64 38.76
CA LYS A 394 -23.01 -40.10 37.39
C LYS A 394 -21.56 -39.83 36.96
N GLY A 395 -20.75 -39.25 37.85
CA GLY A 395 -19.37 -38.87 37.59
C GLY A 395 -19.26 -37.71 36.60
N GLY A 396 -18.04 -37.49 36.11
CA GLY A 396 -17.70 -36.43 35.18
C GLY A 396 -16.39 -35.75 35.56
N ARG A 397 -15.65 -35.25 34.55
CA ARG A 397 -14.40 -34.53 34.80
C ARG A 397 -14.69 -33.25 35.61
N PRO A 398 -14.00 -33.00 36.75
CA PRO A 398 -14.17 -31.79 37.52
C PRO A 398 -14.02 -30.52 36.67
N ARG A 399 -14.92 -29.55 36.86
CA ARG A 399 -14.95 -28.30 36.10
C ARG A 399 -13.75 -27.42 36.50
N GLN A 400 -12.67 -27.51 35.72
CA GLN A 400 -11.53 -26.60 35.84
C GLN A 400 -11.95 -25.13 35.72
N HIS A 401 -11.20 -24.26 36.40
CA HIS A 401 -11.35 -22.81 36.39
C HIS A 401 -11.20 -22.25 34.96
N LEU A 402 -11.90 -21.17 34.63
CA LEU A 402 -12.00 -20.68 33.25
C LEU A 402 -10.63 -20.26 32.66
N LEU A 403 -9.74 -19.74 33.51
CA LEU A 403 -8.41 -19.25 33.10
C LEU A 403 -7.39 -20.37 32.81
N SER A 404 -7.57 -21.58 33.36
CA SER A 404 -6.68 -22.73 33.10
C SER A 404 -7.16 -23.61 31.93
N LEU A 405 -8.20 -23.20 31.20
CA LEU A 405 -8.74 -23.89 30.05
C LEU A 405 -8.15 -23.38 28.73
N THR A 406 -7.92 -24.29 27.77
CA THR A 406 -7.54 -23.91 26.40
C THR A 406 -8.64 -23.11 25.70
N ARG A 407 -8.28 -22.27 24.71
CA ARG A 407 -9.24 -21.44 23.95
C ARG A 407 -10.45 -22.22 23.41
N ARG A 408 -10.28 -23.49 23.02
CA ARG A 408 -11.38 -24.36 22.55
C ARG A 408 -12.33 -24.75 23.69
N ALA A 409 -11.79 -25.07 24.88
CA ALA A 409 -12.59 -25.38 26.06
C ALA A 409 -13.28 -24.13 26.63
N GLN A 410 -12.61 -22.98 26.63
CA GLN A 410 -13.21 -21.67 26.97
C GLN A 410 -14.38 -21.33 26.03
N LYS A 411 -14.18 -21.42 24.70
CA LYS A 411 -15.23 -21.21 23.68
C LYS A 411 -16.44 -22.15 23.87
N HIS A 412 -16.22 -23.37 24.37
CA HIS A 412 -17.29 -24.31 24.68
C HIS A 412 -18.02 -23.94 25.99
N ARG A 413 -17.27 -23.66 27.07
CA ARG A 413 -17.83 -23.26 28.38
C ARG A 413 -18.62 -21.95 28.34
N LEU A 414 -18.18 -20.98 27.53
CA LEU A 414 -18.82 -19.68 27.35
C LEU A 414 -19.78 -19.64 26.15
N ARG A 415 -20.13 -20.78 25.54
CA ARG A 415 -20.93 -20.80 24.31
C ARG A 415 -22.26 -20.06 24.47
N GLU A 416 -22.97 -20.32 25.57
CA GLU A 416 -24.32 -19.79 25.79
C GLU A 416 -24.31 -18.28 26.06
N LEU A 417 -23.47 -17.84 27.01
CA LEU A 417 -23.25 -16.42 27.28
C LEU A 417 -22.78 -15.67 26.03
N LYS A 418 -21.94 -16.29 25.18
CA LYS A 418 -21.55 -15.70 23.89
C LYS A 418 -22.73 -15.58 22.91
N MET A 419 -23.70 -16.49 22.91
CA MET A 419 -24.92 -16.32 22.10
C MET A 419 -25.82 -15.21 22.65
N GLN A 420 -25.93 -15.10 23.99
CA GLN A 420 -26.71 -14.04 24.66
C GLN A 420 -26.11 -12.65 24.42
N VAL A 421 -24.81 -12.46 24.63
CA VAL A 421 -24.10 -11.19 24.37
C VAL A 421 -24.15 -10.83 22.88
N LYS A 422 -24.16 -11.82 21.97
CA LYS A 422 -24.42 -11.57 20.55
C LYS A 422 -25.84 -11.07 20.33
N ALA A 423 -26.86 -11.79 20.79
CA ALA A 423 -28.26 -11.39 20.60
C ALA A 423 -28.59 -10.02 21.22
N PHE A 424 -27.91 -9.64 22.31
CA PHE A 424 -27.95 -8.28 22.86
C PHE A 424 -27.31 -7.25 21.93
N ALA A 425 -26.03 -7.45 21.54
CA ALA A 425 -25.33 -6.51 20.67
C ALA A 425 -25.99 -6.37 19.29
N ASP A 426 -26.47 -7.49 18.73
CA ASP A 426 -27.20 -7.56 17.45
C ASP A 426 -28.59 -6.87 17.55
N LYS A 427 -29.10 -6.54 18.76
CA LYS A 427 -30.39 -5.87 19.01
C LYS A 427 -30.25 -4.38 19.37
N GLU A 428 -29.36 -4.03 20.30
CA GLU A 428 -29.25 -2.66 20.84
C GLU A 428 -28.06 -1.87 20.24
N GLU A 429 -27.00 -2.56 19.80
CA GLU A 429 -25.65 -1.97 19.55
C GLU A 429 -25.14 -2.26 18.12
N GLY A 430 -26.05 -2.44 17.16
CA GLY A 430 -25.75 -2.66 15.74
C GLY A 430 -24.91 -3.91 15.41
N GLY A 431 -24.69 -4.80 16.39
CA GLY A 431 -23.83 -5.97 16.29
C GLY A 431 -22.38 -5.78 16.74
N ASP A 432 -21.97 -4.64 17.34
CA ASP A 432 -20.60 -4.46 17.85
C ASP A 432 -20.34 -5.20 19.18
N VAL A 433 -20.20 -6.52 19.05
CA VAL A 433 -19.80 -7.44 20.12
C VAL A 433 -18.41 -7.12 20.69
N LYS A 434 -17.52 -6.41 19.96
CA LYS A 434 -16.19 -6.04 20.47
C LYS A 434 -16.33 -4.95 21.52
N SER A 435 -16.99 -3.85 21.19
CA SER A 435 -17.17 -2.72 22.11
C SER A 435 -18.03 -3.10 23.31
N VAL A 436 -19.13 -3.85 23.10
CA VAL A 436 -19.96 -4.38 24.20
C VAL A 436 -19.15 -5.26 25.17
N CYS A 437 -18.30 -6.17 24.66
CA CYS A 437 -17.46 -7.01 25.52
C CYS A 437 -16.35 -6.21 26.25
N LEU A 438 -15.83 -5.15 25.63
CA LEU A 438 -14.84 -4.26 26.23
C LEU A 438 -15.46 -3.45 27.37
N THR A 439 -16.57 -2.76 27.12
CA THR A 439 -17.29 -1.96 28.13
C THR A 439 -17.74 -2.82 29.32
N LEU A 440 -18.27 -4.02 29.08
CA LEU A 440 -18.63 -4.96 30.15
C LEU A 440 -17.42 -5.37 31.01
N PHE A 441 -16.22 -5.52 30.41
CA PHE A 441 -15.03 -5.89 31.17
C PHE A 441 -14.41 -4.69 31.92
N LEU A 442 -14.43 -3.49 31.33
CA LEU A 442 -14.02 -2.25 31.99
C LEU A 442 -14.90 -1.90 33.20
N LEU A 443 -16.22 -2.02 33.04
CA LEU A 443 -17.17 -1.86 34.15
C LEU A 443 -16.96 -2.95 35.22
N ALA A 444 -16.64 -4.19 34.84
CA ALA A 444 -16.34 -5.25 35.80
C ALA A 444 -15.02 -5.02 36.57
N LEU A 445 -14.00 -4.40 35.96
CA LEU A 445 -12.77 -3.99 36.63
C LEU A 445 -13.02 -2.82 37.58
N ARG A 446 -13.75 -1.79 37.13
CA ARG A 446 -14.11 -0.62 37.97
C ARG A 446 -15.01 -1.02 39.15
N ALA A 447 -15.97 -1.93 38.96
CA ALA A 447 -16.80 -2.49 40.03
C ALA A 447 -16.04 -3.39 41.02
N ARG A 448 -14.76 -3.71 40.76
CA ARG A 448 -13.83 -4.38 41.67
C ARG A 448 -12.79 -3.43 42.29
N ASN A 449 -12.92 -2.12 42.02
CA ASN A 449 -11.95 -1.09 42.34
C ASN A 449 -10.57 -1.30 41.67
N GLU A 450 -10.49 -2.13 40.62
CA GLU A 450 -9.26 -2.39 39.84
C GLU A 450 -9.00 -1.27 38.80
N HIS A 451 -9.22 0.00 39.17
CA HIS A 451 -9.23 1.16 38.26
C HIS A 451 -8.01 1.21 37.34
N ARG A 452 -6.80 1.12 37.92
CA ARG A 452 -5.54 1.09 37.16
C ARG A 452 -5.52 0.02 36.04
N GLN A 453 -6.14 -1.14 36.23
CA GLN A 453 -6.21 -2.17 35.19
C GLN A 453 -7.23 -1.82 34.09
N ALA A 454 -8.31 -1.11 34.43
CA ALA A 454 -9.23 -0.57 33.44
C ALA A 454 -8.56 0.53 32.61
N ASP A 455 -7.80 1.41 33.26
CA ASP A 455 -7.10 2.52 32.61
C ASP A 455 -5.93 2.02 31.73
N GLU A 456 -5.16 1.02 32.21
CA GLU A 456 -4.16 0.30 31.38
C GLU A 456 -4.81 -0.42 30.19
N LEU A 457 -6.04 -0.94 30.32
CA LEU A 457 -6.77 -1.61 29.24
C LEU A 457 -7.33 -0.62 28.21
N GLU A 458 -7.92 0.50 28.65
CA GLU A 458 -8.38 1.58 27.78
C GLU A 458 -7.23 2.12 26.95
N ALA A 459 -6.10 2.45 27.58
CA ALA A 459 -4.90 2.87 26.87
C ALA A 459 -4.45 1.84 25.80
N ILE A 460 -4.49 0.53 26.11
CA ILE A 460 -4.16 -0.52 25.13
C ILE A 460 -5.17 -0.58 23.96
N MET A 461 -6.46 -0.30 24.20
CA MET A 461 -7.50 -0.30 23.15
C MET A 461 -7.48 0.95 22.27
N GLU A 462 -7.10 2.10 22.82
CA GLU A 462 -6.91 3.37 22.11
C GLU A 462 -5.56 3.45 21.37
N GLY A 463 -4.66 2.49 21.58
CA GLY A 463 -3.29 2.51 21.04
C GLY A 463 -2.30 3.40 21.81
N ARG A 464 -2.70 3.91 22.99
CA ARG A 464 -1.86 4.65 23.95
C ARG A 464 -1.01 3.72 24.85
N GLY A 465 -1.30 2.42 24.85
CA GLY A 465 -0.57 1.40 25.61
C GLY A 465 0.82 1.06 25.05
N ALA A 466 1.49 0.07 25.65
CA ALA A 466 2.90 -0.27 25.36
C ALA A 466 3.21 -0.83 23.96
N GLY A 467 2.24 -0.87 23.03
CA GLY A 467 2.44 -1.21 21.62
C GLY A 467 2.24 0.04 20.76
N LEU A 468 3.34 0.62 20.26
CA LEU A 468 3.34 1.90 19.55
C LEU A 468 2.51 1.84 18.27
N HIS A 469 1.83 2.94 17.93
CA HIS A 469 1.10 3.07 16.66
C HIS A 469 2.05 2.94 15.44
N PRO A 470 1.64 2.35 14.30
CA PRO A 470 2.50 2.20 13.12
C PRO A 470 3.09 3.53 12.59
N ALA A 471 2.37 4.65 12.72
CA ALA A 471 2.88 5.98 12.35
C ALA A 471 4.05 6.41 13.24
N VAL A 472 3.96 6.22 14.56
CA VAL A 472 5.07 6.50 15.50
C VAL A 472 6.28 5.61 15.19
N CYS A 473 6.05 4.34 14.86
CA CYS A 473 7.12 3.44 14.42
C CYS A 473 7.77 3.88 13.10
N LEU A 474 6.99 4.45 12.18
CA LEU A 474 7.48 5.01 10.92
C LEU A 474 8.29 6.29 11.16
N ALA A 475 7.81 7.21 11.99
CA ALA A 475 8.52 8.42 12.41
C ALA A 475 9.89 8.08 13.01
N ILE A 476 9.94 7.15 13.98
CA ILE A 476 11.19 6.67 14.57
C ILE A 476 12.09 6.08 13.49
N ARG A 477 11.60 5.19 12.61
CA ARG A 477 12.40 4.57 11.54
C ARG A 477 13.03 5.63 10.62
N VAL A 478 12.24 6.61 10.19
CA VAL A 478 12.63 7.60 9.19
C VAL A 478 13.58 8.64 9.80
N ASN A 479 13.19 9.28 10.90
CA ASN A 479 13.96 10.38 11.50
C ASN A 479 15.26 9.92 12.16
N THR A 480 15.38 8.63 12.54
CA THR A 480 16.66 8.04 13.00
C THR A 480 17.47 7.38 11.88
N PHE A 481 17.06 7.54 10.61
CA PHE A 481 17.73 7.01 9.42
C PHE A 481 17.89 5.47 9.39
N LEU A 482 17.04 4.72 10.09
CA LEU A 482 17.10 3.27 10.14
C LEU A 482 16.63 2.65 8.81
N SER A 483 17.52 1.92 8.14
CA SER A 483 17.14 1.07 7.01
C SER A 483 16.10 0.03 7.44
N CYS A 484 15.28 -0.44 6.50
CA CYS A 484 14.28 -1.48 6.77
C CYS A 484 14.88 -2.72 7.45
N SER A 485 16.11 -3.10 7.06
CA SER A 485 16.84 -4.24 7.63
C SER A 485 17.34 -3.99 9.06
N GLN A 486 17.80 -2.78 9.38
CA GLN A 486 18.18 -2.40 10.76
C GLN A 486 16.95 -2.34 11.66
N TYR A 487 15.88 -1.67 11.21
CA TYR A 487 14.61 -1.60 11.94
C TYR A 487 14.02 -3.01 12.17
N HIS A 488 14.06 -3.90 11.18
CA HIS A 488 13.55 -5.28 11.36
C HIS A 488 14.36 -6.08 12.39
N LYS A 489 15.69 -5.92 12.44
CA LYS A 489 16.54 -6.51 13.48
C LYS A 489 16.14 -5.98 14.86
N MET A 490 15.98 -4.66 15.03
CA MET A 490 15.53 -4.03 16.27
C MET A 490 14.16 -4.56 16.73
N TYR A 491 13.15 -4.53 15.84
CA TYR A 491 11.81 -5.09 16.07
C TYR A 491 11.87 -6.55 16.54
N ARG A 492 12.63 -7.40 15.84
CA ARG A 492 12.72 -8.83 16.15
C ARG A 492 13.38 -9.08 17.51
N THR A 493 14.46 -8.37 17.83
CA THR A 493 15.15 -8.51 19.12
C THR A 493 14.27 -8.04 20.28
N VAL A 494 13.69 -6.85 20.20
CA VAL A 494 12.84 -6.29 21.28
C VAL A 494 11.60 -7.16 21.52
N LYS A 495 10.97 -7.67 20.45
CA LYS A 495 9.82 -8.59 20.56
C LYS A 495 10.21 -9.95 21.15
N ALA A 496 11.43 -10.44 20.88
CA ALA A 496 11.92 -11.70 21.43
C ALA A 496 12.32 -11.59 22.92
N THR A 497 12.94 -10.48 23.34
CA THR A 497 13.38 -10.32 24.75
C THR A 497 12.25 -9.92 25.69
N THR A 498 11.33 -9.06 25.26
CA THR A 498 10.23 -8.58 26.12
C THR A 498 8.97 -9.45 26.06
N GLY A 499 8.86 -10.32 25.05
CA GLY A 499 7.62 -11.03 24.70
C GLY A 499 6.47 -10.13 24.21
N ARG A 500 6.66 -8.80 24.16
CA ARG A 500 5.63 -7.81 23.79
C ARG A 500 5.95 -7.21 22.42
N GLN A 501 4.91 -6.93 21.61
CA GLN A 501 5.07 -6.22 20.34
C GLN A 501 5.03 -4.71 20.58
N ILE A 502 6.16 -4.14 21.03
CA ILE A 502 6.31 -2.70 21.27
C ILE A 502 6.39 -1.95 19.92
N PHE A 503 7.36 -2.34 19.08
CA PHE A 503 7.47 -1.85 17.70
C PHE A 503 6.56 -2.66 16.76
N GLN A 504 6.12 -2.04 15.67
CA GLN A 504 5.26 -2.69 14.67
C GLN A 504 6.06 -3.32 13.51
N PRO A 505 5.58 -4.41 12.88
CA PRO A 505 6.26 -5.06 11.77
C PRO A 505 6.27 -4.20 10.50
N LEU A 506 7.28 -4.39 9.63
CA LEU A 506 7.47 -3.58 8.41
C LEU A 506 6.24 -3.48 7.49
N HIS A 507 5.37 -4.49 7.42
CA HIS A 507 4.15 -4.40 6.60
C HIS A 507 3.13 -3.39 7.15
N ALA A 508 3.08 -3.19 8.47
CA ALA A 508 2.23 -2.16 9.07
C ALA A 508 2.79 -0.76 8.77
N LEU A 509 4.12 -0.59 8.82
CA LEU A 509 4.78 0.66 8.42
C LEU A 509 4.57 0.95 6.93
N ARG A 510 4.63 -0.06 6.05
CA ARG A 510 4.34 0.10 4.61
C ARG A 510 2.87 0.42 4.29
N ASN A 511 1.94 0.08 5.18
CA ASN A 511 0.55 0.49 5.04
C ASN A 511 0.35 1.92 5.55
N ALA A 512 1.01 2.28 6.66
CA ALA A 512 0.99 3.66 7.19
C ALA A 512 1.68 4.66 6.26
N GLU A 513 2.79 4.30 5.60
CA GLU A 513 3.52 5.21 4.71
C GLU A 513 2.72 5.60 3.46
N LYS A 514 1.68 4.84 3.07
CA LYS A 514 0.78 5.20 1.95
C LYS A 514 0.01 6.49 2.19
N ALA A 515 -0.47 6.72 3.42
CA ALA A 515 -1.31 7.88 3.75
C ALA A 515 -0.53 9.22 3.73
N LEU A 516 0.80 9.14 3.66
CA LEU A 516 1.73 10.28 3.67
C LEU A 516 2.42 10.49 2.31
N LEU A 517 2.03 9.74 1.28
CA LEU A 517 2.58 9.83 -0.07
C LEU A 517 1.56 10.43 -1.05
N PRO A 518 2.03 11.13 -2.10
CA PRO A 518 1.20 11.53 -3.23
C PRO A 518 0.44 10.33 -3.82
N GLY A 519 -0.79 10.58 -4.27
CA GLY A 519 -1.70 9.55 -4.79
C GLY A 519 -2.66 8.93 -3.76
N TYR A 520 -2.71 9.42 -2.52
CA TYR A 520 -3.60 8.86 -1.48
C TYR A 520 -4.91 9.63 -1.26
N HIS A 521 -4.88 10.96 -1.31
CA HIS A 521 -6.04 11.81 -0.98
C HIS A 521 -6.79 12.26 -2.24
N PRO A 522 -8.13 12.32 -2.23
CA PRO A 522 -8.91 12.92 -3.30
C PRO A 522 -8.83 14.45 -3.27
N PHE A 523 -8.94 15.08 -4.44
CA PHE A 523 -8.95 16.52 -4.65
C PHE A 523 -9.58 16.88 -5.99
N GLU A 524 -9.94 18.15 -6.20
CA GLU A 524 -10.53 18.65 -7.44
C GLU A 524 -9.96 20.03 -7.78
N TRP A 525 -9.71 20.33 -9.06
CA TRP A 525 -9.26 21.66 -9.51
C TRP A 525 -10.37 22.40 -10.25
N LYS A 526 -10.54 23.69 -9.95
CA LYS A 526 -11.58 24.56 -10.54
C LYS A 526 -10.97 25.85 -11.09
N PRO A 527 -10.95 26.05 -12.43
CA PRO A 527 -11.31 25.09 -13.48
C PRO A 527 -10.35 23.88 -13.56
N PRO A 528 -10.74 22.77 -14.20
CA PRO A 528 -9.82 21.64 -14.41
C PRO A 528 -8.52 22.07 -15.12
N LEU A 529 -7.38 21.55 -14.62
CA LEU A 529 -6.06 21.91 -15.12
C LEU A 529 -5.87 21.53 -16.60
N LYS A 530 -5.33 22.46 -17.40
CA LYS A 530 -4.98 22.22 -18.80
C LYS A 530 -3.84 21.19 -18.87
N ASN A 531 -3.99 20.19 -19.75
CA ASN A 531 -3.00 19.14 -20.03
C ASN A 531 -2.58 18.26 -18.83
N VAL A 532 -3.26 18.33 -17.68
CA VAL A 532 -3.01 17.47 -16.50
C VAL A 532 -4.17 16.50 -16.33
N SER A 533 -3.88 15.24 -15.99
CA SER A 533 -4.91 14.23 -15.76
C SER A 533 -5.69 14.49 -14.47
N THR A 534 -7.02 14.38 -14.53
CA THR A 534 -7.92 14.53 -13.37
C THR A 534 -7.85 13.38 -12.37
N ASN A 535 -7.12 12.30 -12.68
CA ASN A 535 -6.96 11.17 -11.76
C ASN A 535 -6.10 11.57 -10.54
N THR A 536 -6.59 11.26 -9.33
CA THR A 536 -5.95 11.64 -8.06
C THR A 536 -5.07 10.55 -7.45
N ASP A 537 -5.09 9.30 -7.96
CA ASP A 537 -4.34 8.17 -7.38
C ASP A 537 -2.85 8.08 -7.80
N VAL A 538 -2.35 9.09 -8.51
CA VAL A 538 -1.02 9.11 -9.13
C VAL A 538 0.07 9.37 -8.08
N GLY A 539 0.86 8.33 -7.80
CA GLY A 539 2.04 8.38 -6.94
C GLY A 539 3.34 8.71 -7.68
N ILE A 540 4.38 7.88 -7.48
CA ILE A 540 5.67 8.03 -8.18
C ILE A 540 5.50 7.59 -9.64
N ILE A 541 5.92 8.46 -10.54
CA ILE A 541 5.90 8.28 -11.99
C ILE A 541 7.31 8.37 -12.57
N ASP A 542 7.48 7.89 -13.80
CA ASP A 542 8.71 8.09 -14.55
C ASP A 542 8.87 9.56 -14.93
N GLY A 543 10.06 10.13 -14.74
CA GLY A 543 10.31 11.52 -15.15
C GLY A 543 10.47 11.68 -16.66
N LEU A 544 10.74 10.59 -17.39
CA LEU A 544 10.84 10.58 -18.85
C LEU A 544 9.47 10.52 -19.56
N LEU A 545 8.39 10.20 -18.83
CA LEU A 545 6.98 10.25 -19.28
C LEU A 545 6.65 9.56 -20.64
N GLY A 546 7.46 8.61 -21.09
CA GLY A 546 7.26 7.94 -22.38
C GLY A 546 7.94 8.63 -23.57
N LEU A 547 8.95 9.49 -23.31
CA LEU A 547 9.97 9.84 -24.29
C LEU A 547 10.49 8.55 -24.96
N ASN A 548 10.46 8.51 -26.29
CA ASN A 548 10.56 7.27 -27.04
C ASN A 548 12.00 6.76 -27.07
N SER A 549 12.26 5.64 -26.39
CA SER A 549 13.60 5.04 -26.27
C SER A 549 13.96 4.13 -27.47
N SER A 550 13.58 4.51 -28.69
CA SER A 550 13.99 3.84 -29.92
C SER A 550 15.40 4.24 -30.33
N VAL A 551 16.13 3.33 -30.98
CA VAL A 551 17.51 3.57 -31.45
C VAL A 551 17.57 4.67 -32.52
N ASP A 552 16.45 4.94 -33.19
CA ASP A 552 16.28 5.98 -34.22
C ASP A 552 16.06 7.40 -33.64
N GLU A 553 15.86 7.54 -32.33
CA GLU A 553 15.66 8.83 -31.64
C GLU A 553 16.86 9.21 -30.75
N TYR A 554 16.82 10.40 -30.14
CA TYR A 554 17.92 10.92 -29.33
C TYR A 554 18.21 10.01 -28.11
N PRO A 555 19.48 9.64 -27.84
CA PRO A 555 19.80 8.65 -26.81
C PRO A 555 19.49 9.16 -25.39
N VAL A 556 18.58 8.47 -24.71
CA VAL A 556 18.13 8.84 -23.36
C VAL A 556 19.08 8.26 -22.30
N GLU A 557 20.23 8.91 -22.10
CA GLU A 557 21.26 8.53 -21.11
C GLU A 557 20.94 9.00 -19.66
N ALA A 558 19.65 9.00 -19.31
CA ALA A 558 19.15 9.53 -18.05
C ALA A 558 18.18 8.57 -17.35
N ILE A 559 18.14 8.63 -16.02
CA ILE A 559 17.15 7.90 -15.20
C ILE A 559 16.51 8.88 -14.23
N SER A 560 15.20 9.08 -14.32
CA SER A 560 14.47 10.02 -13.46
C SER A 560 13.19 9.43 -12.86
N LYS A 561 12.83 9.89 -11.66
CA LYS A 561 11.55 9.60 -11.02
C LYS A 561 11.03 10.89 -10.38
N ARG A 562 9.73 11.14 -10.52
CA ARG A 562 9.05 12.32 -9.99
C ARG A 562 7.70 11.98 -9.38
N PHE A 563 7.12 12.92 -8.68
CA PHE A 563 5.67 12.98 -8.47
C PHE A 563 5.03 13.91 -9.51
N ARG A 564 3.70 13.81 -9.66
CA ARG A 564 2.91 14.87 -10.30
C ARG A 564 2.78 16.04 -9.32
N TYR A 565 2.96 17.27 -9.78
CA TYR A 565 3.19 18.43 -8.91
C TYR A 565 1.95 18.75 -8.04
N ASP A 566 0.76 18.72 -8.63
CA ASP A 566 -0.52 18.87 -7.92
C ASP A 566 -0.71 17.81 -6.82
N ALA A 567 -0.47 16.53 -7.14
CA ALA A 567 -0.58 15.42 -6.18
C ALA A 567 0.45 15.54 -5.03
N ALA A 568 1.64 16.10 -5.32
CA ALA A 568 2.65 16.42 -4.31
C ALA A 568 2.20 17.58 -3.42
N LEU A 569 1.66 18.68 -3.98
CA LEU A 569 1.14 19.81 -3.21
C LEU A 569 -0.04 19.39 -2.31
N VAL A 570 -0.95 18.57 -2.81
CA VAL A 570 -2.06 18.00 -2.01
C VAL A 570 -1.54 17.15 -0.86
N SER A 571 -0.57 16.26 -1.11
CA SER A 571 0.05 15.46 -0.05
C SER A 571 0.84 16.32 0.94
N ALA A 572 1.42 17.45 0.52
CA ALA A 572 2.12 18.39 1.39
C ALA A 572 1.15 19.18 2.29
N LEU A 573 0.04 19.70 1.74
CA LEU A 573 -1.00 20.38 2.51
C LEU A 573 -1.70 19.44 3.51
N LYS A 574 -1.87 18.16 3.16
CA LYS A 574 -2.39 17.13 4.07
C LYS A 574 -1.41 16.74 5.19
N ASP A 575 -0.11 16.73 4.90
CA ASP A 575 0.95 16.48 5.90
C ASP A 575 1.07 17.60 6.96
N MET A 576 0.53 18.79 6.66
CA MET A 576 0.48 19.96 7.55
C MET A 576 -0.96 20.39 7.92
N GLU A 577 -1.94 19.48 7.79
CA GLU A 577 -3.36 19.71 8.11
C GLU A 577 -3.56 20.18 9.56
N GLU A 578 -2.84 19.58 10.51
CA GLU A 578 -2.86 20.03 11.91
C GLU A 578 -2.31 21.46 12.06
N ASP A 579 -1.24 21.81 11.35
CA ASP A 579 -0.58 23.13 11.45
C ASP A 579 -1.47 24.24 10.87
N ILE A 580 -2.25 23.93 9.82
CA ILE A 580 -3.25 24.82 9.23
C ILE A 580 -4.40 25.09 10.24
N LEU A 581 -4.87 24.05 10.93
CA LEU A 581 -5.97 24.16 11.90
C LEU A 581 -5.52 24.82 13.22
N GLU A 582 -4.31 24.53 13.68
CA GLU A 582 -3.67 25.21 14.82
C GLU A 582 -3.41 26.69 14.50
N GLY A 583 -2.96 26.97 13.27
CA GLY A 583 -2.79 28.31 12.73
C GLY A 583 -4.07 29.15 12.75
N LEU A 584 -5.19 28.60 12.27
CA LEU A 584 -6.51 29.26 12.32
C LEU A 584 -6.92 29.61 13.77
N LYS A 585 -6.83 28.64 14.69
CA LYS A 585 -7.13 28.86 16.12
C LYS A 585 -6.23 29.95 16.73
N SER A 586 -4.95 30.00 16.35
CA SER A 586 -3.98 30.96 16.88
C SER A 586 -4.21 32.41 16.43
N GLN A 587 -5.08 32.63 15.45
CA GLN A 587 -5.45 33.95 14.91
C GLN A 587 -6.91 34.31 15.21
N ASP A 588 -7.56 33.60 16.16
CA ASP A 588 -8.97 33.70 16.52
C ASP A 588 -9.93 33.57 15.31
N LEU A 589 -9.54 32.78 14.30
CA LEU A 589 -10.34 32.51 13.10
C LEU A 589 -11.18 31.24 13.23
N GLU A 590 -12.39 31.28 12.68
CA GLU A 590 -13.35 30.18 12.71
C GLU A 590 -12.80 28.93 12.02
N GLU A 591 -12.78 27.79 12.72
CA GLU A 591 -12.21 26.54 12.18
C GLU A 591 -12.91 26.08 10.90
N TYR A 592 -14.18 26.43 10.67
CA TYR A 592 -14.91 26.06 9.45
C TYR A 592 -14.65 26.96 8.23
N LEU A 593 -13.75 27.95 8.34
CA LEU A 593 -13.41 28.84 7.24
C LEU A 593 -12.92 28.08 5.99
N SER A 594 -13.59 28.30 4.85
CA SER A 594 -13.37 27.57 3.60
C SER A 594 -12.35 28.20 2.64
N GLY A 595 -11.83 29.40 2.95
CA GLY A 595 -10.86 30.13 2.13
C GLY A 595 -11.48 31.27 1.31
N PRO A 596 -10.80 31.76 0.25
CA PRO A 596 -9.63 31.16 -0.41
C PRO A 596 -8.34 31.35 0.39
N PHE A 597 -7.62 30.26 0.63
CA PHE A 597 -6.27 30.28 1.19
C PHE A 597 -5.25 30.55 0.09
N THR A 598 -4.22 31.33 0.38
CA THR A 598 -3.09 31.59 -0.54
C THR A 598 -1.83 30.94 0.02
N VAL A 599 -1.31 29.96 -0.72
CA VAL A 599 -0.13 29.15 -0.39
C VAL A 599 1.06 29.68 -1.18
N VAL A 600 2.12 30.13 -0.52
CA VAL A 600 3.35 30.58 -1.20
C VAL A 600 4.40 29.47 -1.14
N VAL A 601 4.89 29.06 -2.31
CA VAL A 601 5.78 27.91 -2.50
C VAL A 601 7.15 28.40 -3.01
N LYS A 602 8.21 28.14 -2.24
CA LYS A 602 9.60 28.29 -2.72
C LYS A 602 9.94 27.06 -3.56
N GLU A 603 10.39 27.30 -4.79
CA GLU A 603 10.91 26.25 -5.68
C GLU A 603 12.44 26.31 -5.69
N SER A 604 13.08 25.14 -5.77
CA SER A 604 14.53 25.01 -5.77
C SER A 604 15.00 23.90 -6.71
N CYS A 605 16.01 24.17 -7.53
CA CYS A 605 16.67 23.18 -8.36
C CYS A 605 18.19 23.33 -8.25
N ASP A 606 18.91 22.21 -8.20
CA ASP A 606 20.35 22.17 -7.93
C ASP A 606 20.99 20.90 -8.50
N GLY A 607 22.25 21.02 -8.91
CA GLY A 607 23.05 19.98 -9.54
C GLY A 607 24.11 19.38 -8.62
N MET A 608 24.27 18.06 -8.69
CA MET A 608 25.13 17.28 -7.81
C MET A 608 26.21 16.55 -8.60
N GLY A 609 27.46 17.02 -8.53
CA GLY A 609 28.62 16.24 -8.97
C GLY A 609 28.95 15.05 -8.06
N ASP A 610 29.86 14.18 -8.47
CA ASP A 610 30.39 13.05 -7.69
C ASP A 610 29.30 12.04 -7.25
N VAL A 611 28.32 11.76 -8.12
CA VAL A 611 27.19 10.84 -7.89
C VAL A 611 27.44 9.55 -8.67
N SER A 612 28.41 8.75 -8.20
CA SER A 612 28.95 7.60 -8.94
C SER A 612 27.92 6.67 -9.59
N GLU A 613 28.19 6.17 -10.79
CA GLU A 613 27.32 5.19 -11.45
C GLU A 613 27.24 3.87 -10.63
N LYS A 614 26.14 3.12 -10.81
CA LYS A 614 26.00 1.75 -10.29
C LYS A 614 26.06 0.74 -11.42
N HIS A 615 26.85 -0.30 -11.24
CA HIS A 615 26.89 -1.45 -12.15
C HIS A 615 25.50 -2.12 -12.23
N GLY A 616 25.14 -2.62 -13.41
CA GLY A 616 23.88 -3.34 -13.66
C GLY A 616 23.18 -2.86 -14.93
N SER A 617 22.05 -3.51 -15.25
CA SER A 617 21.24 -3.18 -16.43
C SER A 617 20.58 -1.79 -16.34
N GLY A 618 20.59 -1.09 -17.48
CA GLY A 618 20.06 0.26 -17.67
C GLY A 618 20.90 1.00 -18.72
N PRO A 619 20.48 2.20 -19.18
CA PRO A 619 21.32 3.06 -20.01
C PRO A 619 22.61 3.43 -19.27
N ALA A 620 23.65 3.86 -19.99
CA ALA A 620 24.71 4.64 -19.38
C ALA A 620 24.09 5.89 -18.72
N VAL A 621 24.60 6.30 -17.56
CA VAL A 621 24.15 7.54 -16.90
C VAL A 621 25.35 8.34 -16.40
N PRO A 622 25.32 9.68 -16.48
CA PRO A 622 26.42 10.50 -15.98
C PRO A 622 26.58 10.35 -14.47
N GLU A 623 27.80 10.55 -13.96
CA GLU A 623 28.08 10.56 -12.50
C GLU A 623 27.61 11.86 -11.82
N LYS A 624 26.48 12.39 -12.27
CA LYS A 624 25.81 13.62 -11.83
C LYS A 624 24.34 13.32 -11.54
N ALA A 625 23.72 14.16 -10.71
CA ALA A 625 22.29 14.13 -10.48
C ALA A 625 21.73 15.55 -10.35
N VAL A 626 20.51 15.78 -10.81
CA VAL A 626 19.78 17.03 -10.60
C VAL A 626 18.57 16.75 -9.73
N ARG A 627 18.26 17.65 -8.79
CA ARG A 627 17.10 17.52 -7.91
C ARG A 627 16.26 18.79 -7.89
N PHE A 628 15.01 18.65 -8.33
CA PHE A 628 13.97 19.67 -8.20
C PHE A 628 13.15 19.39 -6.92
N SER A 629 12.96 20.42 -6.09
CA SER A 629 12.30 20.35 -4.78
C SER A 629 11.47 21.62 -4.52
N PHE A 630 10.55 21.56 -3.56
CA PHE A 630 9.79 22.73 -3.12
C PHE A 630 9.60 22.78 -1.60
N THR A 631 9.34 23.97 -1.07
CA THR A 631 9.02 24.24 0.33
C THR A 631 7.76 25.11 0.39
N VAL A 632 6.77 24.72 1.20
CA VAL A 632 5.65 25.61 1.53
C VAL A 632 6.17 26.64 2.54
N MET A 633 6.28 27.89 2.12
CA MET A 633 6.91 28.96 2.90
C MET A 633 5.94 29.61 3.87
N ASN A 634 4.71 29.90 3.42
CA ASN A 634 3.62 30.37 4.25
C ASN A 634 2.26 30.04 3.62
N ILE A 635 1.23 30.04 4.47
CA ILE A 635 -0.18 29.96 4.07
C ILE A 635 -0.90 31.14 4.73
N SER A 636 -1.68 31.85 3.93
CA SER A 636 -2.44 33.04 4.36
C SER A 636 -3.89 32.95 3.93
N VAL A 637 -4.75 33.76 4.56
CA VAL A 637 -6.19 33.83 4.31
C VAL A 637 -6.65 35.29 4.36
N PRO A 638 -7.56 35.74 3.47
CA PRO A 638 -8.11 37.08 3.55
C PRO A 638 -9.05 37.21 4.76
N ASN A 639 -8.92 38.33 5.48
CA ASN A 639 -9.79 38.77 6.56
C ASN A 639 -10.25 40.22 6.25
N ASN A 640 -11.25 40.72 6.96
CA ASN A 640 -11.85 42.05 6.75
C ASN A 640 -10.86 43.22 6.90
N SER A 641 -9.71 42.99 7.56
CA SER A 641 -8.63 43.95 7.77
C SER A 641 -7.39 43.74 6.87
N GLY A 642 -7.38 42.71 6.02
CA GLY A 642 -6.23 42.35 5.17
C GLY A 642 -5.91 40.83 5.18
N THR A 643 -4.80 40.43 4.58
CA THR A 643 -4.37 39.02 4.55
C THR A 643 -3.64 38.63 5.85
N VAL A 644 -4.20 37.67 6.58
CA VAL A 644 -3.60 37.10 7.80
C VAL A 644 -2.78 35.86 7.43
N ARG A 645 -1.57 35.70 8.00
CA ARG A 645 -0.78 34.47 7.87
C ARG A 645 -1.22 33.47 8.95
N ILE A 646 -1.62 32.27 8.54
CA ILE A 646 -1.97 31.18 9.47
C ILE A 646 -0.82 30.19 9.66
N PHE A 647 0.09 30.08 8.69
CA PHE A 647 1.29 29.25 8.77
C PHE A 647 2.47 30.00 8.15
N GLU A 648 3.64 29.89 8.76
CA GLU A 648 4.92 30.37 8.22
C GLU A 648 6.03 29.40 8.65
N GLU A 649 6.84 28.94 7.70
CA GLU A 649 7.89 27.95 7.97
C GLU A 649 9.02 28.57 8.79
N THR A 650 9.22 28.09 10.02
CA THR A 650 10.17 28.67 10.98
C THR A 650 11.64 28.36 10.66
N LYS A 651 11.91 27.30 9.90
CA LYS A 651 13.27 26.96 9.41
C LYS A 651 13.26 26.70 7.89
N PRO A 652 13.06 27.72 7.04
CA PRO A 652 12.86 27.58 5.59
C PRO A 652 14.11 27.13 4.81
N ASN A 653 15.23 26.97 5.50
CA ASN A 653 16.50 26.47 4.97
C ASN A 653 16.93 25.12 5.61
N SER A 654 16.04 24.42 6.32
CA SER A 654 16.30 23.06 6.80
C SER A 654 15.88 22.02 5.76
N GLU A 655 16.68 20.95 5.68
CA GLU A 655 16.39 19.73 4.95
C GLU A 655 15.10 19.02 5.39
N LEU A 656 14.54 19.39 6.55
CA LEU A 656 13.26 18.89 7.08
C LEU A 656 12.03 19.43 6.33
N CYS A 657 12.14 20.57 5.63
CA CYS A 657 11.02 21.23 4.94
C CYS A 657 11.14 21.23 3.39
N CYS A 658 12.29 20.83 2.85
CA CYS A 658 12.58 20.83 1.41
C CYS A 658 12.07 19.54 0.74
N LYS A 659 10.78 19.52 0.39
CA LYS A 659 10.10 18.33 -0.17
C LYS A 659 10.62 18.02 -1.58
N PRO A 660 11.17 16.83 -1.84
CA PRO A 660 11.69 16.46 -3.17
C PRO A 660 10.55 16.16 -4.14
N LEU A 661 10.62 16.72 -5.35
CA LEU A 661 9.59 16.57 -6.38
C LEU A 661 10.06 15.71 -7.55
N CYS A 662 11.28 15.91 -8.02
CA CYS A 662 11.92 15.12 -9.08
C CYS A 662 13.40 14.86 -8.77
N LEU A 663 13.83 13.62 -8.96
CA LEU A 663 15.22 13.19 -8.92
C LEU A 663 15.60 12.64 -10.30
N MET A 664 16.72 13.09 -10.85
CA MET A 664 17.27 12.55 -12.09
C MET A 664 18.78 12.31 -11.98
N LEU A 665 19.26 11.22 -12.58
CA LEU A 665 20.66 11.05 -12.94
C LEU A 665 20.83 11.66 -14.34
N ALA A 666 21.38 12.88 -14.38
CA ALA A 666 21.56 13.72 -15.56
C ALA A 666 22.64 14.79 -15.25
N ASP A 667 23.18 15.42 -16.29
CA ASP A 667 23.95 16.65 -16.14
C ASP A 667 23.02 17.86 -16.05
N GLU A 668 23.40 18.89 -15.30
CA GLU A 668 22.71 20.19 -15.27
C GLU A 668 23.00 21.03 -16.53
N SER A 669 24.07 20.71 -17.27
CA SER A 669 24.43 21.34 -18.55
C SER A 669 24.20 20.44 -19.77
N ASP A 670 23.41 19.39 -19.61
CA ASP A 670 22.73 18.70 -20.72
C ASP A 670 21.33 19.33 -20.82
N HIS A 671 21.21 20.38 -21.66
CA HIS A 671 20.01 21.20 -21.72
C HIS A 671 18.84 20.43 -22.32
N GLU A 672 19.11 19.54 -23.28
CA GLU A 672 18.18 18.63 -23.93
C GLU A 672 17.55 17.67 -22.91
N THR A 673 18.36 16.96 -22.10
CA THR A 673 17.86 16.08 -21.03
C THR A 673 17.15 16.87 -19.93
N LEU A 674 17.72 18.00 -19.51
CA LEU A 674 17.16 18.83 -18.43
C LEU A 674 15.77 19.39 -18.82
N THR A 675 15.64 19.94 -20.03
CA THR A 675 14.36 20.45 -20.54
C THR A 675 13.35 19.33 -20.74
N ALA A 676 13.75 18.17 -21.27
CA ALA A 676 12.85 17.02 -21.46
C ALA A 676 12.23 16.53 -20.14
N ILE A 677 13.02 16.46 -19.06
CA ILE A 677 12.56 15.96 -17.74
C ILE A 677 11.81 17.05 -16.93
N LEU A 678 12.20 18.32 -17.03
CA LEU A 678 11.59 19.41 -16.25
C LEU A 678 10.38 20.08 -16.91
N SER A 679 10.31 20.18 -18.24
CA SER A 679 9.18 20.84 -18.93
C SER A 679 7.79 20.33 -18.51
N PRO A 680 7.56 19.03 -18.23
CA PRO A 680 6.28 18.55 -17.72
C PRO A 680 5.90 19.12 -16.33
N LEU A 681 6.88 19.35 -15.45
CA LEU A 681 6.65 20.00 -14.15
C LEU A 681 6.31 21.49 -14.33
N ILE A 682 6.93 22.15 -15.30
CA ILE A 682 6.60 23.55 -15.64
C ILE A 682 5.19 23.63 -16.25
N ALA A 683 4.80 22.70 -17.13
CA ALA A 683 3.45 22.63 -17.66
C ALA A 683 2.39 22.41 -16.56
N GLU A 684 2.67 21.52 -15.60
CA GLU A 684 1.83 21.33 -14.41
C GLU A 684 1.74 22.61 -13.56
N ARG A 685 2.87 23.28 -13.30
CA ARG A 685 2.98 24.54 -12.55
C ARG A 685 2.18 25.69 -13.19
N GLU A 686 2.36 25.94 -14.49
CA GLU A 686 1.67 27.02 -15.20
C GLU A 686 0.15 26.77 -15.29
N ALA A 687 -0.29 25.52 -15.41
CA ALA A 687 -1.71 25.19 -15.29
C ALA A 687 -2.26 25.57 -13.90
N MET A 688 -1.55 25.19 -12.82
CA MET A 688 -1.97 25.44 -11.44
C MET A 688 -2.06 26.92 -11.06
N LYS A 689 -1.23 27.82 -11.64
CA LYS A 689 -1.35 29.28 -11.45
C LYS A 689 -2.74 29.82 -11.83
N SER A 690 -3.43 29.15 -12.75
CA SER A 690 -4.71 29.61 -13.33
C SER A 690 -5.95 28.96 -12.72
N SER A 691 -5.80 28.24 -11.60
CA SER A 691 -6.88 27.44 -11.00
C SER A 691 -6.85 27.43 -9.46
N ASP A 692 -8.02 27.17 -8.89
CA ASP A 692 -8.21 26.96 -7.45
C ASP A 692 -8.25 25.46 -7.14
N LEU A 693 -7.53 25.02 -6.11
CA LEU A 693 -7.54 23.64 -5.61
C LEU A 693 -8.62 23.49 -4.53
N MET A 694 -9.57 22.58 -4.74
CA MET A 694 -10.53 22.15 -3.73
C MET A 694 -10.00 20.90 -3.02
N LEU A 695 -9.74 21.03 -1.72
CA LEU A 695 -9.19 19.96 -0.88
C LEU A 695 -9.92 19.90 0.47
N GLU A 696 -10.39 18.72 0.85
CA GLU A 696 -11.00 18.48 2.16
C GLU A 696 -9.90 18.47 3.25
N ILE A 697 -10.05 19.29 4.28
CA ILE A 697 -9.17 19.36 5.46
C ILE A 697 -10.07 19.51 6.69
N GLY A 698 -9.85 18.74 7.76
CA GLY A 698 -10.68 18.78 8.97
C GLY A 698 -12.16 18.44 8.74
N GLY A 699 -12.48 17.63 7.72
CA GLY A 699 -13.85 17.32 7.30
C GLY A 699 -14.53 18.40 6.44
N ILE A 700 -13.80 19.44 6.02
CA ILE A 700 -14.36 20.63 5.36
C ILE A 700 -13.62 20.89 4.05
N LEU A 701 -14.37 21.09 2.96
CA LEU A 701 -13.81 21.38 1.64
C LEU A 701 -13.32 22.84 1.60
N ARG A 702 -12.00 23.03 1.47
CA ARG A 702 -11.34 24.36 1.42
C ARG A 702 -10.75 24.63 0.03
N ASN A 703 -10.67 25.91 -0.33
CA ASN A 703 -10.08 26.42 -1.57
C ASN A 703 -8.64 26.92 -1.33
N PHE A 704 -7.68 26.46 -2.12
CA PHE A 704 -6.29 26.91 -2.10
C PHE A 704 -5.84 27.46 -3.47
N LYS A 705 -5.22 28.64 -3.46
CA LYS A 705 -4.50 29.26 -4.59
C LYS A 705 -3.00 29.18 -4.33
N PHE A 706 -2.19 29.02 -5.38
CA PHE A 706 -0.74 28.84 -5.27
C PHE A 706 0.04 30.00 -5.91
N ILE A 707 1.06 30.49 -5.19
CA ILE A 707 2.06 31.43 -5.69
C ILE A 707 3.42 30.73 -5.68
N PHE A 708 3.90 30.36 -6.87
CA PHE A 708 5.20 29.74 -7.07
C PHE A 708 6.30 30.80 -7.14
N ARG A 709 7.39 30.63 -6.39
CA ARG A 709 8.55 31.53 -6.36
C ARG A 709 9.83 30.72 -6.57
N GLY A 710 10.35 30.75 -7.79
CA GLY A 710 11.62 30.11 -8.14
C GLY A 710 12.81 30.93 -7.66
N THR A 711 13.29 30.68 -6.44
CA THR A 711 14.41 31.42 -5.82
C THR A 711 15.58 30.54 -5.40
N GLY A 712 15.36 29.24 -5.14
CA GLY A 712 16.39 28.31 -4.70
C GLY A 712 17.23 27.74 -5.84
N TYR A 713 17.77 28.61 -6.68
CA TYR A 713 18.59 28.31 -7.86
C TYR A 713 19.90 29.10 -7.77
N ASP A 714 21.03 28.51 -8.17
CA ASP A 714 22.31 29.23 -8.24
C ASP A 714 22.39 30.15 -9.47
N GLU A 715 23.38 31.05 -9.56
CA GLU A 715 23.51 31.94 -10.73
C GLU A 715 23.79 31.17 -12.04
N LYS A 716 24.49 30.03 -12.02
CA LYS A 716 24.71 29.23 -13.23
C LYS A 716 23.37 28.72 -13.76
N LEU A 717 22.59 28.02 -12.94
CA LEU A 717 21.34 27.43 -13.35
C LEU A 717 20.29 28.49 -13.72
N VAL A 718 20.22 29.62 -13.00
CA VAL A 718 19.36 30.76 -13.40
C VAL A 718 19.69 31.25 -14.81
N ARG A 719 20.98 31.43 -15.14
CA ARG A 719 21.38 31.85 -16.50
C ARG A 719 20.99 30.81 -17.55
N GLU A 720 21.20 29.53 -17.24
CA GLU A 720 20.97 28.39 -18.13
C GLU A 720 19.48 28.14 -18.41
N VAL A 721 18.56 28.44 -17.48
CA VAL A 721 17.09 28.27 -17.66
C VAL A 721 16.35 29.53 -18.13
N GLU A 722 16.92 30.72 -17.93
CA GLU A 722 16.41 32.02 -18.43
C GLU A 722 17.07 32.47 -19.75
N GLY A 723 17.82 31.58 -20.41
CA GLY A 723 18.39 31.84 -21.74
C GLY A 723 19.49 32.92 -21.80
N LEU A 724 20.11 33.22 -20.66
CA LEU A 724 21.16 34.22 -20.51
C LEU A 724 22.54 33.63 -20.80
N GLU A 725 23.47 34.45 -21.31
CA GLU A 725 24.88 34.07 -21.40
C GLU A 725 25.46 33.62 -20.04
N ALA A 726 26.41 32.68 -20.06
CA ALA A 726 27.07 32.15 -18.87
C ALA A 726 27.79 33.22 -18.04
N SER A 727 28.06 32.93 -16.76
CA SER A 727 28.50 33.90 -15.73
C SER A 727 29.80 34.67 -16.02
N GLY A 728 30.60 34.22 -16.99
CA GLY A 728 31.78 34.91 -17.51
C GLY A 728 31.47 36.09 -18.46
N SER A 729 30.21 36.26 -18.86
CA SER A 729 29.73 37.30 -19.79
C SER A 729 30.13 38.73 -19.38
N VAL A 730 30.06 39.63 -20.37
CA VAL A 730 30.03 41.08 -20.17
C VAL A 730 28.76 41.51 -19.40
N TYR A 731 27.62 40.85 -19.57
CA TYR A 731 26.38 41.13 -18.83
C TYR A 731 26.38 40.39 -17.48
N ILE A 732 26.82 41.07 -16.43
CA ILE A 732 27.21 40.43 -15.16
C ILE A 732 26.04 40.13 -14.23
N CYS A 733 24.93 40.82 -14.40
CA CYS A 733 23.75 40.66 -13.55
C CYS A 733 22.71 39.79 -14.24
N THR A 734 21.97 39.03 -13.45
CA THR A 734 20.73 38.34 -13.87
C THR A 734 19.49 39.22 -13.68
N LEU A 735 19.63 40.34 -12.95
CA LEU A 735 18.54 41.22 -12.54
C LEU A 735 18.43 42.49 -13.41
N CYS A 736 19.57 43.02 -13.86
CA CYS A 736 19.63 44.25 -14.65
C CYS A 736 20.63 44.17 -15.81
N ASP A 737 20.52 45.08 -16.76
CA ASP A 737 21.21 45.03 -18.04
C ASP A 737 22.66 45.55 -18.04
N ALA A 738 23.18 45.92 -16.86
CA ALA A 738 24.51 46.50 -16.71
C ALA A 738 25.65 45.58 -17.17
N THR A 739 26.57 46.14 -17.96
CA THR A 739 27.82 45.49 -18.33
C THR A 739 28.83 45.50 -17.19
N ARG A 740 29.86 44.64 -17.28
CA ARG A 740 30.95 44.54 -16.30
C ARG A 740 31.73 45.84 -16.11
N LEU A 741 31.76 46.70 -17.14
CA LEU A 741 32.42 48.00 -17.13
C LEU A 741 31.55 49.04 -16.40
N GLU A 742 30.31 49.25 -16.86
CA GLU A 742 29.36 50.19 -16.24
C GLU A 742 29.14 49.87 -14.76
N ALA A 743 28.92 48.59 -14.44
CA ALA A 743 28.74 48.13 -13.06
C ALA A 743 30.01 48.31 -12.20
N SER A 744 31.21 48.39 -12.79
CA SER A 744 32.44 48.72 -12.05
C SER A 744 32.66 50.22 -11.82
N GLN A 745 32.00 51.07 -12.60
CA GLN A 745 32.04 52.53 -12.49
C GLN A 745 30.95 53.05 -11.57
N ASN A 746 29.72 52.59 -11.77
CA ASN A 746 28.52 53.02 -11.04
C ASN A 746 28.34 52.28 -9.71
N LEU A 747 28.69 50.98 -9.67
CA LEU A 747 28.67 50.08 -8.51
C LEU A 747 27.29 49.85 -7.86
N VAL A 748 26.66 50.90 -7.34
CA VAL A 748 25.43 50.86 -6.53
C VAL A 748 24.17 51.20 -7.34
N PHE A 749 24.13 52.29 -8.10
CA PHE A 749 22.86 52.84 -8.61
C PHE A 749 22.31 52.09 -9.84
N HIS A 750 21.67 50.95 -9.60
CA HIS A 750 20.96 50.15 -10.61
C HIS A 750 19.64 49.65 -9.99
N SER A 751 18.63 49.41 -10.82
CA SER A 751 17.37 48.77 -10.43
C SER A 751 17.20 47.43 -11.15
N ILE A 752 16.25 46.61 -10.72
CA ILE A 752 15.87 45.39 -11.43
C ILE A 752 15.12 45.77 -12.72
N THR A 753 15.47 45.13 -13.85
CA THR A 753 14.79 45.28 -15.14
C THR A 753 14.29 43.93 -15.67
N ARG A 754 15.20 42.93 -15.73
CA ARG A 754 14.91 41.63 -16.33
C ARG A 754 13.80 40.88 -15.60
N ASN A 755 12.94 40.28 -16.40
CA ASN A 755 11.85 39.40 -16.00
C ASN A 755 11.61 38.34 -17.09
N HIS A 756 11.00 37.21 -16.74
CA HIS A 756 10.85 36.07 -17.65
C HIS A 756 10.13 36.39 -18.97
N SER A 757 9.05 37.18 -18.91
CA SER A 757 8.31 37.66 -20.08
C SER A 757 9.16 38.52 -21.03
N GLU A 758 10.02 39.38 -20.47
CA GLU A 758 10.95 40.19 -21.25
C GLU A 758 12.08 39.34 -21.84
N ASN A 759 12.62 38.38 -21.08
CA ASN A 759 13.62 37.43 -21.61
C ASN A 759 13.06 36.66 -22.82
N LEU A 760 11.80 36.23 -22.77
CA LEU A 760 11.12 35.60 -23.92
C LEU A 760 11.03 36.57 -25.11
N GLN A 761 10.61 37.82 -24.91
CA GLN A 761 10.53 38.83 -25.98
C GLN A 761 11.91 39.17 -26.58
N ARG A 762 12.95 39.23 -25.75
CA ARG A 762 14.35 39.44 -26.17
C ARG A 762 14.87 38.26 -26.98
N TYR A 763 14.57 37.01 -26.59
CA TYR A 763 14.89 35.83 -27.39
C TYR A 763 14.15 35.80 -28.74
N GLU A 764 12.86 36.16 -28.78
CA GLU A 764 12.13 36.25 -30.05
C GLU A 764 12.74 37.33 -30.97
N THR A 765 13.22 38.44 -30.40
CA THR A 765 13.96 39.50 -31.13
C THR A 765 15.30 38.99 -31.65
N TRP A 766 16.07 38.26 -30.83
CA TRP A 766 17.33 37.61 -31.21
C TRP A 766 17.15 36.62 -32.36
N ARG A 767 16.16 35.72 -32.28
CA ARG A 767 15.91 34.70 -33.31
C ARG A 767 15.39 35.30 -34.63
N ALA A 768 14.57 36.35 -34.56
CA ALA A 768 13.97 36.96 -35.75
C ALA A 768 14.85 38.01 -36.44
N ASN A 769 15.79 38.64 -35.71
CA ASN A 769 16.56 39.82 -36.12
C ASN A 769 15.75 40.82 -36.98
N PRO A 770 14.66 41.41 -36.44
CA PRO A 770 13.72 42.25 -37.20
C PRO A 770 14.32 43.60 -37.63
N TYR A 771 15.53 43.94 -37.16
CA TYR A 771 16.25 45.16 -37.51
C TYR A 771 17.42 44.92 -38.49
N HIS A 772 17.69 43.66 -38.87
CA HIS A 772 18.82 43.25 -39.71
C HIS A 772 20.19 43.72 -39.19
N GLU A 773 20.36 43.75 -37.87
CA GLU A 773 21.57 44.17 -37.18
C GLU A 773 22.70 43.12 -37.29
N SER A 774 23.95 43.56 -37.12
CA SER A 774 25.07 42.64 -36.95
C SER A 774 24.97 41.88 -35.62
N VAL A 775 25.75 40.79 -35.47
CA VAL A 775 25.67 39.92 -34.28
C VAL A 775 25.99 40.67 -32.98
N ASP A 776 26.93 41.62 -32.99
CA ASP A 776 27.31 42.39 -31.80
C ASP A 776 26.29 43.47 -31.45
N GLU A 777 25.71 44.15 -32.44
CA GLU A 777 24.64 45.14 -32.27
C GLU A 777 23.36 44.45 -31.75
N LEU A 778 22.95 43.34 -32.37
CA LEU A 778 21.80 42.55 -31.95
C LEU A 778 21.99 41.99 -30.54
N ARG A 779 23.19 41.49 -30.23
CA ARG A 779 23.57 41.00 -28.90
C ARG A 779 23.45 42.08 -27.83
N ASP A 780 23.81 43.32 -28.14
CA ASP A 780 23.59 44.43 -27.23
C ASP A 780 22.12 44.85 -27.15
N ARG A 781 21.37 44.88 -28.26
CA ARG A 781 19.92 45.14 -28.24
C ARG A 781 19.18 44.19 -27.30
N VAL A 782 19.52 42.90 -27.30
CA VAL A 782 18.90 41.89 -26.42
C VAL A 782 19.60 41.74 -25.05
N LYS A 783 20.68 42.50 -24.82
CA LYS A 783 21.50 42.50 -23.59
C LYS A 783 21.90 41.08 -23.14
N GLY A 784 22.40 40.27 -24.07
CA GLY A 784 22.92 38.92 -23.81
C GLY A 784 21.88 37.83 -23.55
N VAL A 785 20.63 38.00 -23.99
CA VAL A 785 19.63 36.92 -24.07
C VAL A 785 19.70 36.27 -25.45
N SER A 786 20.28 35.07 -25.54
CA SER A 786 20.58 34.39 -26.82
C SER A 786 20.03 32.96 -26.94
N ALA A 787 19.52 32.40 -25.84
CA ALA A 787 18.77 31.15 -25.81
C ALA A 787 17.34 31.39 -25.30
N LYS A 788 16.45 30.40 -25.42
CA LYS A 788 15.04 30.54 -25.04
C LYS A 788 14.84 30.24 -23.55
N PRO A 789 14.24 31.14 -22.75
CA PRO A 789 13.80 30.83 -21.40
C PRO A 789 12.77 29.68 -21.38
N PHE A 790 12.86 28.78 -20.40
CA PHE A 790 11.86 27.71 -20.21
C PHE A 790 11.39 27.50 -18.76
N ILE A 791 12.08 28.07 -17.77
CA ILE A 791 11.61 28.14 -16.38
C ILE A 791 11.49 29.61 -16.00
N GLU A 792 10.33 30.01 -15.47
CA GLU A 792 10.14 31.33 -14.87
C GLU A 792 10.77 31.35 -13.47
N THR A 793 11.91 32.04 -13.35
CA THR A 793 12.57 32.32 -12.07
C THR A 793 12.13 33.67 -11.51
N LEU A 794 12.20 33.84 -10.18
CA LEU A 794 11.98 35.14 -9.55
C LEU A 794 13.32 35.90 -9.51
N PRO A 795 13.44 37.11 -10.08
CA PRO A 795 14.70 37.86 -10.12
C PRO A 795 15.12 38.27 -8.69
N SER A 796 15.97 37.44 -8.08
CA SER A 796 16.42 37.54 -6.69
C SER A 796 17.89 37.09 -6.55
N ILE A 797 18.39 36.93 -5.32
CA ILE A 797 19.78 36.54 -5.01
C ILE A 797 19.76 35.31 -4.10
N ASP A 798 20.48 34.24 -4.45
CA ASP A 798 20.74 33.18 -3.49
C ASP A 798 21.73 33.65 -2.41
N ALA A 799 21.26 33.69 -1.15
CA ALA A 799 22.04 34.12 -0.01
C ALA A 799 23.27 33.22 0.26
N LEU A 800 23.21 31.92 -0.09
CA LEU A 800 24.29 30.98 0.16
C LEU A 800 25.43 31.15 -0.85
N HIS A 801 25.15 31.13 -2.14
CA HIS A 801 26.16 31.41 -3.16
C HIS A 801 26.67 32.86 -3.10
N CYS A 802 25.86 33.82 -2.62
CA CYS A 802 26.32 35.17 -2.28
C CYS A 802 27.39 35.16 -1.16
N ASP A 803 27.11 34.52 -0.03
CA ASP A 803 28.09 34.37 1.07
C ASP A 803 29.38 33.66 0.60
N ILE A 804 29.27 32.63 -0.25
CA ILE A 804 30.41 31.86 -0.79
C ILE A 804 31.23 32.67 -1.78
N GLY A 805 30.58 33.35 -2.73
CA GLY A 805 31.22 34.17 -3.76
C GLY A 805 31.93 35.38 -3.17
N ASN A 806 31.28 36.08 -2.24
CA ASN A 806 31.86 37.22 -1.53
C ASN A 806 33.05 36.77 -0.65
N ALA A 807 32.95 35.64 0.06
CA ALA A 807 34.07 35.12 0.84
C ALA A 807 35.26 34.66 -0.03
N ALA A 808 35.01 34.10 -1.22
CA ALA A 808 36.07 33.78 -2.18
C ALA A 808 36.78 35.05 -2.69
N GLU A 809 36.04 36.14 -2.89
CA GLU A 809 36.60 37.42 -3.32
C GLU A 809 37.40 38.11 -2.20
N PHE A 810 36.92 38.12 -0.97
CA PHE A 810 37.68 38.58 0.20
C PHE A 810 38.94 37.73 0.44
N TYR A 811 38.86 36.40 0.34
CA TYR A 811 40.04 35.52 0.37
C TYR A 811 41.06 35.92 -0.71
N ARG A 812 40.59 36.30 -1.91
CA ARG A 812 41.45 36.78 -2.99
C ARG A 812 42.03 38.17 -2.71
N ILE A 813 41.30 39.10 -2.08
CA ILE A 813 41.86 40.38 -1.60
C ILE A 813 43.01 40.10 -0.63
N PHE A 814 42.81 39.25 0.39
CA PHE A 814 43.84 38.94 1.39
C PHE A 814 45.14 38.43 0.75
N GLN A 815 45.05 37.55 -0.26
CA GLN A 815 46.22 37.08 -1.02
C GLN A 815 46.98 38.20 -1.76
N LEU A 816 46.29 39.23 -2.23
CA LEU A 816 46.86 40.33 -3.03
C LEU A 816 47.42 41.47 -2.15
N GLU A 817 46.85 41.69 -0.96
CA GLU A 817 47.38 42.60 0.05
C GLU A 817 48.66 42.07 0.70
N ILE A 818 48.73 40.76 1.00
CA ILE A 818 49.96 40.08 1.44
C ILE A 818 51.08 40.17 0.38
N GLY A 819 50.70 40.23 -0.90
CA GLY A 819 51.63 40.40 -2.01
C GLY A 819 51.96 41.85 -2.38
N GLU A 820 51.39 42.83 -1.67
CA GLU A 820 51.47 44.27 -1.99
C GLU A 820 51.28 44.58 -3.49
N VAL A 821 50.29 43.95 -4.13
CA VAL A 821 50.06 44.05 -5.60
C VAL A 821 49.73 45.47 -6.07
N TYR A 822 49.29 46.34 -5.15
CA TYR A 822 49.13 47.78 -5.38
C TYR A 822 50.45 48.54 -5.60
N LYS A 823 51.60 47.95 -5.23
CA LYS A 823 52.95 48.38 -5.63
C LYS A 823 53.44 47.58 -6.85
N ASN A 824 53.32 46.25 -6.79
CA ASN A 824 53.89 45.33 -7.77
C ASN A 824 52.80 44.58 -8.56
N SER A 825 52.27 45.22 -9.60
CA SER A 825 51.18 44.68 -10.44
C SER A 825 51.53 43.37 -11.17
N ASN A 826 52.75 43.27 -11.70
CA ASN A 826 53.20 42.20 -12.60
C ASN A 826 53.82 40.98 -11.89
N ALA A 827 53.45 40.70 -10.63
CA ALA A 827 53.97 39.55 -9.90
C ALA A 827 53.61 38.19 -10.56
N PRO A 828 54.58 37.27 -10.75
CA PRO A 828 54.39 35.99 -11.45
C PRO A 828 53.53 34.97 -10.70
N ARG A 829 53.20 33.85 -11.37
CA ARG A 829 52.30 32.81 -10.84
C ARG A 829 52.87 32.13 -9.59
N GLU A 830 54.18 32.03 -9.49
CA GLU A 830 54.94 31.42 -8.41
C GLU A 830 54.81 32.26 -7.12
N GLU A 831 54.87 33.59 -7.24
CA GLU A 831 54.68 34.49 -6.10
C GLU A 831 53.23 34.51 -5.63
N ARG A 832 52.28 34.53 -6.56
CA ARG A 832 50.85 34.40 -6.23
C ARG A 832 50.55 33.09 -5.48
N LYS A 833 51.24 31.98 -5.81
CA LYS A 833 51.21 30.72 -5.05
C LYS A 833 51.90 30.82 -3.68
N LYS A 834 53.04 31.53 -3.56
CA LYS A 834 53.71 31.79 -2.27
C LYS A 834 52.78 32.53 -1.30
N TRP A 835 52.13 33.62 -1.74
CA TRP A 835 51.22 34.40 -0.90
C TRP A 835 50.00 33.59 -0.43
N GLN A 836 49.40 32.80 -1.33
CA GLN A 836 48.37 31.83 -0.96
C GLN A 836 48.87 30.86 0.13
N THR A 837 50.07 30.29 -0.06
CA THR A 837 50.66 29.34 0.89
C THR A 837 50.96 30.00 2.25
N ILE A 838 51.31 31.28 2.28
CA ILE A 838 51.53 32.05 3.52
C ILE A 838 50.19 32.27 4.24
N LEU A 839 49.17 32.77 3.54
CA LEU A 839 47.82 32.96 4.06
C LEU A 839 47.24 31.65 4.62
N ASP A 840 47.33 30.57 3.85
CA ASP A 840 46.82 29.24 4.21
C ASP A 840 47.52 28.62 5.43
N LYS A 841 48.83 28.88 5.61
CA LYS A 841 49.56 28.50 6.83
C LYS A 841 49.14 29.35 8.03
N HIS A 842 48.92 30.65 7.83
CA HIS A 842 48.57 31.57 8.91
C HIS A 842 47.12 31.38 9.40
N LEU A 843 46.14 31.26 8.48
CA LEU A 843 44.75 30.95 8.80
C LEU A 843 44.61 29.59 9.52
N ARG A 844 45.45 28.61 9.17
CA ARG A 844 45.54 27.34 9.92
C ARG A 844 46.10 27.55 11.33
N LYS A 845 47.10 28.42 11.50
CA LYS A 845 47.77 28.68 12.81
C LYS A 845 46.91 29.51 13.78
N LYS A 846 46.18 30.52 13.29
CA LYS A 846 45.36 31.43 14.11
C LYS A 846 43.90 30.98 14.20
N MET A 847 43.24 30.83 13.05
CA MET A 847 41.80 30.59 12.94
C MET A 847 41.42 29.10 12.94
N ASN A 848 42.40 28.20 13.08
CA ASN A 848 42.26 26.74 12.91
C ASN A 848 41.63 26.32 11.56
N LEU A 849 41.69 27.19 10.55
CA LEU A 849 41.11 26.94 9.23
C LEU A 849 42.02 26.05 8.38
N LYS A 850 41.54 24.86 8.02
CA LYS A 850 42.21 24.00 7.05
C LYS A 850 41.96 24.54 5.64
N PRO A 851 43.00 24.80 4.82
CA PRO A 851 42.84 25.20 3.41
C PRO A 851 41.99 24.20 2.62
N ILE A 852 41.22 24.72 1.66
CA ILE A 852 40.26 24.00 0.83
C ILE A 852 40.41 24.39 -0.64
N MET A 853 40.14 23.45 -1.56
CA MET A 853 40.31 23.67 -3.00
C MET A 853 39.15 24.46 -3.63
N ARG A 854 37.93 24.32 -3.09
CA ARG A 854 36.74 25.11 -3.44
C ARG A 854 36.18 25.73 -2.16
N MET A 855 35.76 27.00 -2.22
CA MET A 855 35.09 27.68 -1.12
C MET A 855 33.76 27.00 -0.79
N ASN A 856 33.33 27.03 0.48
CA ASN A 856 32.02 26.50 0.91
C ASN A 856 31.46 27.35 2.06
N GLY A 857 30.15 27.26 2.29
CA GLY A 857 29.44 28.09 3.29
C GLY A 857 30.01 28.01 4.71
N ASN A 858 30.50 26.84 5.14
CA ASN A 858 31.11 26.68 6.47
C ASN A 858 32.47 27.40 6.60
N PHE A 859 33.27 27.44 5.54
CA PHE A 859 34.52 28.21 5.54
C PHE A 859 34.24 29.71 5.36
N ALA A 860 33.31 30.06 4.47
CA ALA A 860 32.86 31.45 4.26
C ALA A 860 32.37 32.09 5.57
N ARG A 861 31.49 31.42 6.31
CA ARG A 861 30.98 31.89 7.62
C ARG A 861 32.07 32.10 8.68
N LYS A 862 33.23 31.42 8.58
CA LYS A 862 34.36 31.62 9.52
C LYS A 862 35.36 32.67 9.03
N LEU A 863 35.61 32.73 7.72
CA LEU A 863 36.53 33.69 7.11
C LEU A 863 35.99 35.13 7.14
N MET A 864 34.66 35.30 7.03
CA MET A 864 34.01 36.62 7.12
C MET A 864 33.82 37.03 8.58
N THR A 865 34.92 37.31 9.27
CA THR A 865 34.97 37.72 10.69
C THR A 865 36.04 38.79 10.92
N LYS A 866 35.85 39.65 11.93
CA LYS A 866 36.86 40.66 12.31
C LYS A 866 38.19 40.02 12.73
N GLU A 867 38.10 38.96 13.55
CA GLU A 867 39.25 38.15 13.98
C GLU A 867 40.11 37.63 12.81
N THR A 868 39.48 37.18 11.73
CA THR A 868 40.20 36.74 10.52
C THR A 868 40.96 37.90 9.88
N VAL A 869 40.35 39.09 9.81
CA VAL A 869 41.01 40.27 9.25
C VAL A 869 42.14 40.76 10.13
N ASP A 870 42.00 40.74 11.45
CA ASP A 870 43.10 41.08 12.35
C ASP A 870 44.27 40.08 12.25
N ALA A 871 43.99 38.78 12.11
CA ALA A 871 45.02 37.79 11.81
C ALA A 871 45.70 38.03 10.43
N VAL A 872 44.93 38.37 9.39
CA VAL A 872 45.50 38.74 8.08
C VAL A 872 46.31 40.05 8.18
N CYS A 873 45.92 40.98 9.03
CA CYS A 873 46.66 42.22 9.31
C CYS A 873 48.03 41.99 10.00
N GLU A 874 48.30 40.80 10.56
CA GLU A 874 49.66 40.43 10.99
C GLU A 874 50.62 40.15 9.82
N LEU A 875 50.09 39.88 8.63
CA LEU A 875 50.86 39.57 7.42
C LEU A 875 51.02 40.75 6.46
N VAL A 876 50.20 41.79 6.60
CA VAL A 876 50.24 43.00 5.76
C VAL A 876 51.22 44.00 6.38
N HIS A 877 52.08 44.63 5.58
CA HIS A 877 53.11 45.53 6.11
C HIS A 877 52.63 46.98 6.35
N CYS A 878 51.70 47.48 5.55
CA CYS A 878 51.27 48.89 5.59
C CYS A 878 50.00 49.09 6.45
N GLU A 879 50.07 49.96 7.47
CA GLU A 879 48.95 50.26 8.39
C GLU A 879 47.71 50.86 7.71
N GLU A 880 47.88 51.66 6.65
CA GLU A 880 46.74 52.14 5.85
C GLU A 880 45.97 50.99 5.21
N ARG A 881 46.66 49.96 4.73
CA ARG A 881 46.03 48.77 4.13
C ARG A 881 45.29 47.95 5.18
N LYS A 882 45.86 47.80 6.38
CA LYS A 882 45.19 47.16 7.53
C LYS A 882 43.92 47.90 7.92
N THR A 883 43.97 49.23 7.97
CA THR A 883 42.80 50.08 8.27
C THR A 883 41.72 49.92 7.20
N ALA A 884 42.09 49.99 5.91
CA ALA A 884 41.15 49.78 4.80
C ALA A 884 40.54 48.37 4.79
N LEU A 885 41.30 47.32 5.14
CA LEU A 885 40.79 45.95 5.27
C LEU A 885 39.80 45.79 6.43
N ARG A 886 40.09 46.40 7.59
CA ARG A 886 39.18 46.42 8.75
C ARG A 886 37.89 47.15 8.43
N GLU A 887 37.96 48.32 7.80
CA GLU A 887 36.79 49.10 7.40
C GLU A 887 35.92 48.34 6.38
N LEU A 888 36.54 47.74 5.35
CA LEU A 888 35.84 46.94 4.34
C LEU A 888 35.10 45.74 4.95
N MET A 889 35.71 45.04 5.92
CA MET A 889 35.07 43.93 6.62
C MET A 889 34.01 44.38 7.62
N ASP A 890 34.19 45.52 8.30
CA ASP A 890 33.19 46.08 9.20
C ASP A 890 31.90 46.48 8.45
N LEU A 891 32.05 47.09 7.27
CA LEU A 891 30.94 47.39 6.36
C LEU A 891 30.28 46.10 5.85
N TYR A 892 31.07 45.10 5.43
CA TYR A 892 30.53 43.80 5.02
C TYR A 892 29.70 43.14 6.14
N LEU A 893 30.17 43.20 7.38
CA LEU A 893 29.49 42.65 8.55
C LEU A 893 28.25 43.45 8.99
N LYS A 894 28.18 44.75 8.69
CA LYS A 894 26.97 45.57 8.85
C LYS A 894 25.92 45.24 7.79
N MET A 895 26.34 44.96 6.56
CA MET A 895 25.42 44.68 5.44
C MET A 895 24.92 43.23 5.43
N LYS A 896 25.78 42.25 5.75
CA LYS A 896 25.49 40.81 5.66
C LYS A 896 24.23 40.32 6.39
N PRO A 897 23.87 40.82 7.60
CA PRO A 897 22.63 40.43 8.27
C PRO A 897 21.39 40.65 7.40
N VAL A 898 21.35 41.73 6.61
CA VAL A 898 20.16 42.11 5.83
C VAL A 898 19.80 41.07 4.76
N TRP A 899 20.78 40.45 4.08
CA TRP A 899 20.50 39.41 3.08
C TRP A 899 20.50 37.98 3.65
N ARG A 900 20.94 37.75 4.90
CA ARG A 900 20.92 36.41 5.55
C ARG A 900 19.80 36.20 6.56
N SER A 901 19.22 37.27 7.08
CA SER A 901 18.09 37.26 8.01
C SER A 901 16.83 36.66 7.37
N SER A 902 16.02 35.97 8.19
CA SER A 902 14.71 35.46 7.76
C SER A 902 13.67 36.57 7.67
N CYS A 903 13.76 37.59 8.53
CA CYS A 903 12.94 38.80 8.47
C CYS A 903 13.75 40.05 8.91
N PRO A 904 14.57 40.65 8.01
CA PRO A 904 15.47 41.75 8.37
C PRO A 904 14.75 43.00 8.90
N ALA A 905 13.51 43.25 8.47
CA ALA A 905 12.67 44.32 8.99
C ALA A 905 12.30 44.16 10.48
N LYS A 906 12.45 42.96 11.07
CA LYS A 906 12.28 42.68 12.51
C LYS A 906 13.60 42.41 13.21
N GLU A 907 14.49 41.65 12.57
CA GLU A 907 15.75 41.18 13.17
C GLU A 907 16.88 42.22 13.13
N CYS A 908 16.91 43.10 12.12
CA CYS A 908 17.98 44.10 11.96
C CYS A 908 17.55 45.40 11.23
N PRO A 909 16.45 46.07 11.67
CA PRO A 909 15.86 47.21 10.96
C PRO A 909 16.81 48.39 10.75
N GLU A 910 17.70 48.68 11.71
CA GLU A 910 18.70 49.75 11.58
C GLU A 910 19.69 49.48 10.44
N LEU A 911 20.15 48.24 10.31
CA LEU A 911 21.11 47.83 9.27
C LEU A 911 20.45 47.79 7.88
N LEU A 912 19.15 47.44 7.82
CA LEU A 912 18.34 47.55 6.61
C LEU A 912 18.18 49.02 6.19
N CYS A 913 17.79 49.91 7.11
CA CYS A 913 17.62 51.34 6.83
C CYS A 913 18.93 52.02 6.38
N GLN A 914 20.08 51.60 6.93
CA GLN A 914 21.39 52.15 6.58
C GLN A 914 22.07 51.43 5.39
N TYR A 915 21.46 50.39 4.80
CA TYR A 915 22.13 49.54 3.80
C TYR A 915 22.64 50.32 2.59
N SER A 916 21.85 51.28 2.09
CA SER A 916 22.22 52.13 0.95
C SER A 916 23.41 53.04 1.25
N TYR A 917 23.60 53.46 2.50
CA TYR A 917 24.79 54.21 2.93
C TYR A 917 26.02 53.29 3.05
N HIS A 918 25.87 52.13 3.70
CA HIS A 918 26.97 51.17 3.86
C HIS A 918 27.47 50.62 2.51
N SER A 919 26.57 50.36 1.55
CA SER A 919 26.91 49.94 0.19
C SER A 919 27.65 51.03 -0.61
N GLN A 920 27.22 52.30 -0.51
CA GLN A 920 27.95 53.42 -1.12
C GLN A 920 29.35 53.57 -0.53
N ARG A 921 29.52 53.52 0.79
CA ARG A 921 30.83 53.59 1.43
C ARG A 921 31.73 52.39 1.08
N PHE A 922 31.16 51.19 0.98
CA PHE A 922 31.87 50.00 0.51
C PHE A 922 32.35 50.16 -0.94
N ALA A 923 31.48 50.65 -1.83
CA ALA A 923 31.81 50.96 -3.22
C ALA A 923 32.91 52.03 -3.35
N GLU A 924 32.87 53.08 -2.53
CA GLU A 924 33.93 54.11 -2.44
C GLU A 924 35.29 53.49 -2.04
N LEU A 925 35.32 52.61 -1.04
CA LEU A 925 36.56 51.92 -0.64
C LEU A 925 37.10 51.01 -1.75
N LEU A 926 36.21 50.30 -2.47
CA LEU A 926 36.63 49.47 -3.60
C LEU A 926 37.24 50.30 -4.74
N SER A 927 36.61 51.41 -5.12
CA SER A 927 37.05 52.26 -6.23
C SER A 927 38.27 53.12 -5.89
N THR A 928 38.47 53.47 -4.61
CA THR A 928 39.63 54.25 -4.14
C THR A 928 40.78 53.35 -3.64
N LYS A 929 40.63 52.69 -2.49
CA LYS A 929 41.70 51.92 -1.84
C LYS A 929 41.96 50.57 -2.51
N PHE A 930 40.99 49.96 -3.19
CA PHE A 930 41.20 48.68 -3.93
C PHE A 930 41.17 48.85 -5.45
N LYS A 931 41.39 50.08 -5.95
CA LYS A 931 41.36 50.44 -7.37
C LYS A 931 42.12 49.46 -8.29
N TYR A 932 43.32 49.03 -7.87
CA TYR A 932 44.18 48.08 -8.59
C TYR A 932 43.49 46.74 -8.93
N ARG A 933 42.41 46.39 -8.21
CA ARG A 933 41.61 45.18 -8.43
C ARG A 933 40.29 45.45 -9.16
N TYR A 934 39.64 46.59 -8.92
CA TYR A 934 38.25 46.83 -9.36
C TYR A 934 38.09 47.87 -10.48
N GLU A 935 39.16 48.57 -10.89
CA GLU A 935 39.12 49.41 -12.09
C GLU A 935 38.76 48.56 -13.33
N GLY A 936 37.63 48.90 -13.96
CA GLY A 936 37.09 48.24 -15.14
C GLY A 936 36.47 46.84 -14.92
N LYS A 937 36.34 46.35 -13.68
CA LYS A 937 35.76 45.02 -13.41
C LYS A 937 35.24 44.85 -11.98
N ILE A 938 34.11 44.16 -11.86
CA ILE A 938 33.51 43.73 -10.59
C ILE A 938 33.05 42.26 -10.71
N THR A 939 32.90 41.58 -9.56
CA THR A 939 32.31 40.23 -9.48
C THR A 939 30.78 40.32 -9.52
N ASN A 940 30.14 39.28 -10.07
CA ASN A 940 28.69 39.25 -10.25
C ASN A 940 27.96 39.37 -8.89
N TYR A 941 28.50 38.72 -7.84
CA TYR A 941 27.97 38.80 -6.48
C TYR A 941 28.20 40.14 -5.77
N PHE A 942 29.35 40.82 -5.93
CA PHE A 942 29.51 42.18 -5.38
C PHE A 942 28.53 43.15 -6.02
N HIS A 943 28.33 43.11 -7.34
CA HIS A 943 27.32 43.95 -8.00
C HIS A 943 25.90 43.64 -7.49
N LYS A 944 25.51 42.36 -7.41
CA LYS A 944 24.22 41.93 -6.84
C LYS A 944 24.01 42.43 -5.41
N THR A 945 25.03 42.28 -4.56
CA THR A 945 25.02 42.71 -3.15
C THR A 945 24.89 44.23 -3.04
N LEU A 946 25.71 44.98 -3.78
CA LEU A 946 25.81 46.45 -3.62
C LEU A 946 24.62 47.22 -4.22
N ALA A 947 24.01 46.71 -5.29
CA ALA A 947 22.94 47.42 -5.99
C ALA A 947 21.53 46.93 -5.59
N HIS A 948 21.28 45.62 -5.65
CA HIS A 948 19.90 45.10 -5.75
C HIS A 948 19.29 44.62 -4.42
N VAL A 949 20.08 44.47 -3.35
CA VAL A 949 19.59 43.94 -2.06
C VAL A 949 18.43 44.77 -1.47
N PRO A 950 18.45 46.12 -1.42
CA PRO A 950 17.33 46.88 -0.88
C PRO A 950 16.01 46.64 -1.62
N GLU A 951 16.03 46.68 -2.96
CA GLU A 951 14.86 46.50 -3.82
C GLU A 951 14.25 45.09 -3.66
N ILE A 952 15.09 44.05 -3.54
CA ILE A 952 14.62 42.69 -3.29
C ILE A 952 14.01 42.55 -1.89
N ILE A 953 14.58 43.18 -0.86
CA ILE A 953 14.00 43.15 0.49
C ILE A 953 12.67 43.90 0.57
N GLU A 954 12.52 45.01 -0.14
CA GLU A 954 11.24 45.74 -0.25
C GLU A 954 10.16 44.88 -0.93
N ARG A 955 10.51 44.15 -2.00
CA ARG A 955 9.59 43.30 -2.77
C ARG A 955 9.23 41.97 -2.08
N ASP A 956 10.22 41.29 -1.49
CA ASP A 956 10.10 39.91 -1.00
C ASP A 956 10.12 39.77 0.53
N GLY A 957 10.42 40.86 1.26
CA GLY A 957 10.52 40.90 2.72
C GLY A 957 11.76 40.22 3.32
N SER A 958 12.44 39.38 2.55
CA SER A 958 13.67 38.66 2.93
C SER A 958 14.43 38.20 1.67
N ILE A 959 15.73 37.96 1.82
CA ILE A 959 16.53 37.15 0.90
C ILE A 959 16.93 35.83 1.57
N GLY A 960 17.30 35.87 2.86
CA GLY A 960 17.78 34.71 3.61
C GLY A 960 16.79 33.55 3.66
N ALA A 961 15.50 33.82 3.84
CA ALA A 961 14.45 32.79 3.83
C ALA A 961 14.28 32.10 2.46
N TRP A 962 14.61 32.81 1.37
CA TRP A 962 14.39 32.36 -0.01
C TRP A 962 15.60 31.64 -0.63
N ALA A 963 16.69 31.50 0.14
CA ALA A 963 17.95 30.90 -0.27
C ALA A 963 17.89 29.40 -0.63
N SER A 964 18.94 28.95 -1.32
CA SER A 964 19.19 27.56 -1.74
C SER A 964 19.65 26.64 -0.60
N GLU A 965 19.99 27.17 0.60
CA GLU A 965 20.61 26.40 1.71
C GLU A 965 19.72 25.22 2.19
N GLY A 966 18.39 25.34 2.09
CA GLY A 966 17.44 24.23 2.29
C GLY A 966 17.44 23.18 1.18
N ASN A 967 17.82 23.56 -0.04
CA ASN A 967 18.05 22.62 -1.13
C ASN A 967 19.42 21.94 -0.98
N GLU A 968 20.52 22.70 -0.83
CA GLU A 968 21.88 22.13 -0.67
C GLU A 968 21.96 21.11 0.48
N SER A 969 21.32 21.39 1.62
CA SER A 969 21.26 20.44 2.74
C SER A 969 20.53 19.13 2.38
N GLY A 970 19.52 19.18 1.50
CA GLY A 970 18.89 17.99 0.89
C GLY A 970 19.84 17.11 0.06
N ASN A 971 20.97 17.63 -0.43
CA ASN A 971 21.99 16.82 -1.12
C ASN A 971 22.75 15.88 -0.17
N LYS A 972 22.97 16.33 1.08
CA LYS A 972 23.52 15.51 2.20
C LYS A 972 22.61 14.30 2.44
N LEU A 973 21.29 14.51 2.38
CA LEU A 973 20.27 13.46 2.50
C LEU A 973 20.24 12.51 1.30
N PHE A 974 20.20 13.03 0.07
CA PHE A 974 20.19 12.20 -1.16
C PHE A 974 21.35 11.20 -1.18
N ARG A 975 22.60 11.67 -0.94
CA ARG A 975 23.79 10.81 -0.90
C ARG A 975 23.74 9.75 0.22
N ARG A 976 23.06 10.04 1.34
CA ARG A 976 22.84 9.10 2.44
C ARG A 976 21.79 8.05 2.08
N PHE A 977 20.62 8.47 1.61
CA PHE A 977 19.51 7.58 1.29
C PHE A 977 19.84 6.63 0.12
N ARG A 978 20.53 7.11 -0.92
CA ARG A 978 20.98 6.29 -2.08
C ARG A 978 21.90 5.13 -1.68
N LYS A 979 22.61 5.26 -0.55
CA LYS A 979 23.50 4.24 0.03
C LYS A 979 22.83 3.37 1.09
N MET A 980 22.02 3.96 1.98
CA MET A 980 21.56 3.31 3.21
C MET A 980 20.11 2.81 3.17
N ASN A 981 19.25 3.38 2.33
CA ASN A 981 17.80 3.21 2.43
C ASN A 981 17.12 2.81 1.10
N ALA A 982 17.85 2.77 -0.01
CA ALA A 982 17.37 2.39 -1.33
C ALA A 982 17.87 1.01 -1.80
N ARG A 983 17.11 0.37 -2.70
CA ARG A 983 17.53 -0.77 -3.53
C ARG A 983 18.79 -0.39 -4.31
N GLN A 984 19.77 -1.30 -4.36
CA GLN A 984 21.05 -1.06 -5.05
C GLN A 984 20.97 -1.53 -6.51
N SER A 985 20.15 -0.82 -7.31
CA SER A 985 19.90 -1.10 -8.73
C SER A 985 19.45 0.19 -9.44
N LYS A 986 19.97 0.46 -10.65
CA LYS A 986 19.65 1.64 -11.48
C LYS A 986 18.14 1.91 -11.56
N ILE A 987 17.35 0.88 -11.86
CA ILE A 987 15.90 0.95 -12.12
C ILE A 987 15.10 1.50 -10.93
N TYR A 988 15.49 1.15 -9.70
CA TYR A 988 14.67 1.34 -8.50
C TYR A 988 15.23 2.37 -7.51
N GLU A 989 16.48 2.80 -7.66
CA GLU A 989 17.11 3.62 -6.64
C GLU A 989 16.51 5.03 -6.53
N MET A 990 16.14 5.66 -7.64
CA MET A 990 15.49 6.98 -7.62
C MET A 990 14.08 6.91 -7.02
N GLU A 991 13.34 5.82 -7.25
CA GLU A 991 12.01 5.56 -6.65
C GLU A 991 12.12 5.48 -5.12
N ASP A 992 13.04 4.66 -4.60
CA ASP A 992 13.24 4.51 -3.15
C ASP A 992 13.77 5.78 -2.48
N VAL A 993 14.70 6.50 -3.12
CA VAL A 993 15.24 7.75 -2.58
C VAL A 993 14.17 8.83 -2.55
N LEU A 994 13.41 9.02 -3.64
CA LEU A 994 12.30 9.98 -3.69
C LEU A 994 11.27 9.68 -2.59
N LYS A 995 10.81 8.43 -2.51
CA LYS A 995 9.82 7.99 -1.51
C LYS A 995 10.32 8.20 -0.07
N HIS A 996 11.57 7.84 0.21
CA HIS A 996 12.07 7.92 1.58
C HIS A 996 12.42 9.35 2.01
N HIS A 997 12.91 10.17 1.08
CA HIS A 997 13.18 11.58 1.30
C HIS A 997 11.87 12.38 1.49
N TRP A 998 10.82 12.07 0.71
CA TRP A 998 9.47 12.61 0.97
C TRP A 998 8.98 12.33 2.39
N LEU A 999 9.07 11.06 2.83
CA LEU A 999 8.69 10.67 4.20
C LEU A 999 9.56 11.34 5.28
N TYR A 1000 10.82 11.68 5.00
CA TYR A 1000 11.69 12.42 5.93
C TYR A 1000 11.22 13.87 6.10
N THR A 1001 10.73 14.49 5.03
CA THR A 1001 10.18 15.84 5.01
C THR A 1001 8.73 15.95 5.53
N SER A 1002 8.21 14.91 6.19
CA SER A 1002 6.84 14.88 6.72
C SER A 1002 6.74 15.62 8.06
N LYS A 1003 5.98 16.72 8.11
CA LYS A 1003 5.70 17.48 9.34
C LYS A 1003 4.97 16.60 10.37
N TYR A 1004 3.98 15.82 9.92
CA TYR A 1004 3.27 14.84 10.75
C TYR A 1004 4.22 13.82 11.42
N LEU A 1005 5.21 13.27 10.69
CA LEU A 1005 6.20 12.36 11.28
C LEU A 1005 7.23 13.08 12.16
N GLN A 1006 7.51 14.37 11.92
CA GLN A 1006 8.40 15.17 12.76
C GLN A 1006 7.74 15.51 14.12
N LYS A 1007 6.44 15.81 14.17
CA LYS A 1007 5.70 16.06 15.42
C LYS A 1007 5.85 14.95 16.46
N PHE A 1008 5.81 13.67 16.05
CA PHE A 1008 6.00 12.54 16.97
C PHE A 1008 7.39 12.51 17.64
N MET A 1009 8.42 13.10 17.04
CA MET A 1009 9.75 13.21 17.66
C MET A 1009 9.78 14.32 18.74
N ASN A 1010 8.96 15.34 18.57
CA ASN A 1010 8.87 16.52 19.42
C ASN A 1010 7.89 16.37 20.60
N ALA A 1011 7.17 15.25 20.72
CA ALA A 1011 6.16 15.01 21.76
C ALA A 1011 6.65 15.23 23.21
N HIS A 1012 7.97 15.13 23.46
CA HIS A 1012 8.60 15.42 24.74
C HIS A 1012 8.60 16.92 25.13
N ILE A 1013 8.40 17.83 24.16
CA ILE A 1013 8.25 19.27 24.37
C ILE A 1013 6.83 19.55 24.88
N ASN A 1014 5.81 19.02 24.21
CA ASN A 1014 4.40 19.18 24.61
C ASN A 1014 4.17 18.66 26.04
N LEU A 1015 4.81 17.54 26.42
CA LEU A 1015 4.77 17.01 27.79
C LEU A 1015 5.40 17.94 28.85
N LYS A 1016 6.33 18.83 28.49
CA LYS A 1016 6.84 19.87 29.41
C LYS A 1016 5.83 21.02 29.58
N HIS A 1017 5.20 21.45 28.48
CA HIS A 1017 4.22 22.55 28.53
C HIS A 1017 2.89 22.14 29.19
N GLN A 1018 2.57 20.83 29.26
CA GLN A 1018 1.38 20.30 29.94
C GLN A 1018 1.50 20.18 31.47
N GLY A 1019 2.47 20.84 32.11
CA GLY A 1019 2.41 21.15 33.54
C GLY A 1019 2.53 19.97 34.52
N PHE A 1020 3.05 18.81 34.10
CA PHE A 1020 3.38 17.71 35.01
C PHE A 1020 4.67 18.00 35.80
N THR A 1021 4.61 18.94 36.73
CA THR A 1021 5.56 19.06 37.84
C THR A 1021 5.43 17.84 38.74
N VAL A 1022 6.31 16.86 38.57
CA VAL A 1022 6.54 15.85 39.60
C VAL A 1022 7.43 16.49 40.65
N ASP A 1023 6.82 16.88 41.77
CA ASP A 1023 7.54 17.47 42.89
C ASP A 1023 8.64 16.52 43.38
N ILE A 1024 9.88 17.01 43.31
CA ILE A 1024 11.06 16.40 43.90
C ILE A 1024 11.85 17.56 44.49
N ASP A 1025 11.76 17.73 45.81
CA ASP A 1025 12.49 18.77 46.52
C ASP A 1025 13.99 18.69 46.21
N PRO A 1026 14.62 19.76 45.70
CA PRO A 1026 16.07 19.83 45.60
C PRO A 1026 16.64 20.08 47.01
N PRO A 1027 17.68 19.33 47.45
CA PRO A 1027 18.45 19.77 48.61
C PRO A 1027 19.10 21.13 48.31
N ALA A 1028 19.15 21.99 49.32
CA ALA A 1028 19.56 23.38 49.17
C ALA A 1028 21.06 23.55 48.84
N GLU A 1029 21.40 24.77 48.42
CA GLU A 1029 22.75 25.33 48.23
C GLU A 1029 23.58 24.73 47.07
N ILE A 1030 23.65 25.51 45.97
CA ILE A 1030 24.91 26.07 45.45
C ILE A 1030 24.59 27.32 44.60
N LEU A 1031 25.55 28.24 44.58
CA LEU A 1031 25.47 29.64 44.14
C LEU A 1031 24.91 29.91 42.73
N GLU A 1032 24.35 31.12 42.55
CA GLU A 1032 23.91 31.68 41.27
C GLU A 1032 25.05 31.79 40.25
N CYS A 1033 24.77 31.50 38.96
CA CYS A 1033 25.51 32.10 37.85
C CYS A 1033 24.68 32.09 36.55
N SER A 1034 24.41 33.29 36.04
CA SER A 1034 24.13 33.69 34.64
C SER A 1034 23.43 32.70 33.69
N ILE A 1035 22.20 33.05 33.30
CA ILE A 1035 21.51 32.46 32.14
C ILE A 1035 22.14 33.01 30.85
N GLU A 1036 22.95 32.21 30.15
CA GLU A 1036 23.29 32.45 28.74
C GLU A 1036 23.91 31.19 28.07
N ASN A 1037 23.86 31.12 26.74
CA ASN A 1037 24.57 30.14 25.88
C ASN A 1037 24.30 28.63 26.11
N LEU A 1038 23.18 28.10 25.58
CA LEU A 1038 23.04 26.66 25.34
C LEU A 1038 22.17 26.28 24.11
N ASP A 1039 22.13 27.13 23.09
CA ASP A 1039 21.31 26.95 21.89
C ASP A 1039 22.15 26.72 20.61
N SER A 1040 23.17 25.85 20.72
CA SER A 1040 24.15 25.60 19.64
C SER A 1040 24.53 24.11 19.49
N MET A 1041 23.56 23.27 19.12
CA MET A 1041 23.80 21.88 18.67
C MET A 1041 22.96 21.51 17.43
N GLU A 1042 23.19 22.20 16.31
CA GLU A 1042 22.84 21.73 14.96
C GLU A 1042 23.94 20.80 14.39
N PHE A 1043 23.63 19.94 13.40
CA PHE A 1043 24.36 18.68 13.08
C PHE A 1043 24.79 18.49 11.60
#